data_AF-A0AAE1M2A3-F1
#
_entry.id   AF-A0AAE1M2A3-F1
#
_cell.length_a   1.000
_cell.length_b   1.000
_cell.length_c   1.000
_cell.angle_alpha   90.00
_cell.angle_beta   90.00
_cell.angle_gamma   90.00
#
_symmetry.space_group_name_H-M   'P 1'
#
loop_
_entity.id
_entity.type
_entity.pdbx_description
1 polymer ?
#
loop_
_entity_poly.entity_id
_entity_poly.type
_entity_poly.pdbx_seq_one_letter_code
_entity_poly.pdbx_strand_id
1 'polypeptide(L)'
;MSNDAEGAAAVSAVTQSSGPDAEAGGGNKFSHAISAWRNVDLTTLISNLDNTASEIVTYQRDSTVQRKELAQKTKDFRKSDDATKLTEIKGLLKAYQTFIDLLTNHSKSVNSAFLKAYSSLSEAPDPYPLLEASVDSMLVSEDTLPKITEENQHLQRSVSKLTAQLEESESRLQTERAARKDLEDNLEGKVKEVEASWTAVLDEKTDNWEAKEKTLEDKIANQERLLSELKANYEVNQRLGKASGEDQDGQRNQATNAELEMLHADLERTSSRLAEVEARNEQMRIELAQVKSTRQTQTSTSLEDDPGYMRMRSENSSLVRKLEAARVEKEGFKRDIDGKLRSVEREVALLKEEKESLKAKVDKWADYEEVKQELEVLKSIEFSTGDDDEAPQDLEGVPSKGDTLEKLLLARNKKLNDELTILRVSHQDLQRRLEDLQEELSRTNAELEKAQNLNEKLESDLENLQAEGANAFPSGASVAGTYITRAQGRKGGRISPTSSIISGIDPRTSLGEREPMGGGSGILPMVTAQRDRFKKRNALLEQELSESHRAVQQLRQEVAALQKDNLNLYEKTRYVSTYSRGGATTSSSSAYATNPNPSTVTIGGTGNPGMELDRYRKAYESNISPFAAFRGRESARAYRRMSLPERVVYSITRMVLASRTSRNLFAAYCVALHILVFFSLYWMGTADFERHASNFGSSAAAAAAGAASGGGGVSGGGGGGSHGEWQEDGFDG
;
A
#
# COMPACT_ATOMS: atom_id res chain seq x y z
N MET A 1 -6.33 58.83 -60.62
CA MET A 1 -6.78 59.90 -59.71
C MET A 1 -7.47 59.22 -58.54
N SER A 2 -7.02 59.31 -57.29
CA SER A 2 -5.76 59.83 -56.74
C SER A 2 -5.54 59.20 -55.35
N ASN A 3 -4.26 59.08 -54.95
CA ASN A 3 -3.75 58.76 -53.61
C ASN A 3 -3.87 57.32 -53.09
N ASP A 4 -2.71 56.87 -52.59
CA ASP A 4 -2.42 55.57 -52.01
C ASP A 4 -2.87 55.43 -50.55
N ALA A 5 -3.20 54.20 -50.14
CA ALA A 5 -3.32 53.80 -48.75
C ALA A 5 -3.03 52.28 -48.61
N GLU A 6 -1.82 51.93 -48.19
CA GLU A 6 -1.54 50.59 -47.66
C GLU A 6 -2.12 50.47 -46.24
N GLY A 7 -2.90 49.42 -45.96
CA GLY A 7 -3.49 49.23 -44.64
C GLY A 7 -4.42 48.01 -44.47
N ALA A 8 -3.86 46.93 -43.96
CA ALA A 8 -4.49 45.89 -43.11
C ALA A 8 -5.90 45.35 -43.45
N ALA A 9 -5.95 44.15 -44.05
CA ALA A 9 -6.97 43.11 -43.85
C ALA A 9 -6.49 41.78 -44.49
N ALA A 10 -6.93 40.57 -44.14
CA ALA A 10 -7.45 39.98 -42.89
C ALA A 10 -7.68 38.47 -43.14
N VAL A 11 -7.35 37.56 -42.21
CA VAL A 11 -8.03 36.25 -42.09
C VAL A 11 -8.08 35.86 -40.60
N SER A 12 -9.29 35.64 -40.08
CA SER A 12 -9.53 35.04 -38.76
C SER A 12 -9.78 33.55 -38.90
N ALA A 13 -9.37 32.76 -37.90
CA ALA A 13 -9.93 31.44 -37.63
C ALA A 13 -9.95 31.19 -36.10
N VAL A 14 -11.14 30.93 -35.58
CA VAL A 14 -11.40 30.60 -34.16
C VAL A 14 -11.78 29.13 -34.08
N THR A 15 -11.27 28.39 -33.09
CA THR A 15 -12.05 27.30 -32.45
C THR A 15 -11.46 26.86 -31.11
N GLN A 16 -12.35 26.58 -30.16
CA GLN A 16 -12.07 25.88 -28.89
C GLN A 16 -12.08 24.36 -29.13
N SER A 17 -11.41 23.56 -28.28
CA SER A 17 -12.02 22.37 -27.62
C SER A 17 -11.03 21.50 -26.82
N SER A 18 -11.55 20.93 -25.72
CA SER A 18 -11.28 19.59 -25.13
C SER A 18 -9.85 19.03 -24.96
N GLY A 19 -9.51 18.65 -23.71
CA GLY A 19 -8.87 17.35 -23.45
C GLY A 19 -9.92 16.22 -23.38
N PRO A 20 -9.57 14.93 -23.20
CA PRO A 20 -8.30 14.39 -22.70
C PRO A 20 -7.58 13.40 -23.66
N ASP A 21 -6.26 13.22 -23.50
CA ASP A 21 -5.51 12.06 -24.02
C ASP A 21 -4.08 12.01 -23.41
N ALA A 22 -3.98 11.66 -22.13
CA ALA A 22 -2.72 11.76 -21.38
C ALA A 22 -1.83 10.51 -21.42
N GLU A 23 -2.35 9.33 -21.80
CA GLU A 23 -1.63 8.06 -21.63
C GLU A 23 -1.04 7.44 -22.92
N ALA A 24 -1.45 7.89 -24.11
CA ALA A 24 -0.90 7.38 -25.38
C ALA A 24 0.27 8.21 -25.95
N GLY A 25 0.48 9.45 -25.46
CA GLY A 25 1.38 10.43 -26.07
C GLY A 25 2.86 10.33 -25.70
N GLY A 26 3.24 9.47 -24.74
CA GLY A 26 4.61 9.37 -24.24
C GLY A 26 5.62 8.98 -25.32
N GLY A 27 5.38 7.86 -26.02
CA GLY A 27 6.31 7.29 -27.00
C GLY A 27 6.70 8.25 -28.14
N ASN A 28 5.80 9.15 -28.54
CA ASN A 28 6.07 10.16 -29.57
C ASN A 28 6.99 11.29 -29.04
N LYS A 29 6.87 11.65 -27.76
CA LYS A 29 7.75 12.66 -27.13
C LYS A 29 9.15 12.08 -26.88
N PHE A 30 9.26 10.85 -26.37
CA PHE A 30 10.55 10.18 -26.18
C PHE A 30 11.29 9.95 -27.50
N SER A 31 10.61 9.48 -28.55
CA SER A 31 11.23 9.29 -29.88
C SER A 31 11.64 10.60 -30.54
N HIS A 32 10.82 11.66 -30.42
CA HIS A 32 11.20 13.01 -30.87
C HIS A 32 12.40 13.58 -30.10
N ALA A 33 12.46 13.37 -28.78
CA ALA A 33 13.61 13.81 -27.99
C ALA A 33 14.90 13.07 -28.38
N ILE A 34 14.83 11.74 -28.57
CA ILE A 34 15.96 10.93 -29.05
C ILE A 34 16.40 11.37 -30.45
N SER A 35 15.47 11.70 -31.35
CA SER A 35 15.84 12.19 -32.69
C SER A 35 16.46 13.60 -32.64
N ALA A 36 15.98 14.49 -31.78
CA ALA A 36 16.59 15.80 -31.56
C ALA A 36 18.03 15.68 -31.04
N TRP A 37 18.26 14.91 -29.96
CA TRP A 37 19.61 14.68 -29.43
C TRP A 37 20.55 13.99 -30.42
N ARG A 38 20.02 13.10 -31.27
CA ARG A 38 20.77 12.49 -32.37
C ARG A 38 21.14 13.48 -33.48
N ASN A 39 20.28 14.46 -33.76
CA ASN A 39 20.52 15.51 -34.75
C ASN A 39 21.49 16.60 -34.25
N VAL A 40 21.50 16.87 -32.93
CA VAL A 40 22.49 17.75 -32.29
C VAL A 40 23.91 17.19 -32.40
N ASP A 41 24.04 15.87 -32.28
CA ASP A 41 25.31 15.12 -32.26
C ASP A 41 26.42 15.85 -31.49
N LEU A 42 26.32 15.78 -30.16
CA LEU A 42 27.28 16.36 -29.22
C LEU A 42 28.75 16.10 -29.61
N THR A 43 29.06 14.95 -30.22
CA THR A 43 30.43 14.61 -30.65
C THR A 43 30.96 15.57 -31.72
N THR A 44 30.17 15.82 -32.77
CA THR A 44 30.57 16.74 -33.83
C THR A 44 30.36 18.19 -33.43
N LEU A 45 29.37 18.50 -32.58
CA LEU A 45 29.20 19.84 -32.01
C LEU A 45 30.41 20.25 -31.16
N ILE A 46 30.89 19.39 -30.24
CA ILE A 46 32.09 19.64 -29.41
C ILE A 46 33.32 19.84 -30.30
N SER A 47 33.55 18.96 -31.28
CA SER A 47 34.67 19.10 -32.22
C SER A 47 34.64 20.42 -33.00
N ASN A 48 33.45 20.87 -33.41
CA ASN A 48 33.29 22.19 -34.04
C ASN A 48 33.56 23.35 -33.06
N LEU A 49 33.12 23.24 -31.79
CA LEU A 49 33.43 24.23 -30.76
C LEU A 49 34.93 24.29 -30.45
N ASP A 50 35.61 23.15 -30.32
CA ASP A 50 37.05 23.09 -30.07
C ASP A 50 37.87 23.75 -31.19
N ASN A 51 37.44 23.55 -32.45
CA ASN A 51 38.04 24.26 -33.59
C ASN A 51 37.82 25.78 -33.49
N THR A 52 36.59 26.23 -33.19
CA THR A 52 36.33 27.67 -33.02
C THR A 52 37.04 28.28 -31.80
N ALA A 53 37.22 27.52 -30.71
CA ALA A 53 38.00 27.94 -29.55
C ALA A 53 39.50 28.07 -29.88
N SER A 54 40.04 27.13 -30.67
CA SER A 54 41.39 27.20 -31.22
C SER A 54 41.58 28.45 -32.09
N GLU A 55 40.63 28.72 -32.99
CA GLU A 55 40.60 29.95 -33.79
C GLU A 55 40.54 31.22 -32.94
N ILE A 56 39.70 31.27 -31.90
CA ILE A 56 39.64 32.42 -30.97
C ILE A 56 41.01 32.67 -30.32
N VAL A 57 41.74 31.62 -29.93
CA VAL A 57 43.07 31.73 -29.33
C VAL A 57 44.13 32.21 -30.34
N THR A 58 44.08 31.77 -31.60
CA THR A 58 44.98 32.28 -32.65
C THR A 58 44.66 33.73 -32.98
N TYR A 59 43.38 34.09 -33.17
CA TYR A 59 42.94 35.47 -33.39
C TYR A 59 43.27 36.40 -32.21
N GLN A 60 43.20 35.93 -30.96
CA GLN A 60 43.61 36.72 -29.80
C GLN A 60 45.13 37.00 -29.84
N ARG A 61 45.96 36.00 -30.19
CA ARG A 61 47.40 36.20 -30.39
C ARG A 61 47.66 37.20 -31.52
N ASP A 62 47.09 36.98 -32.69
CA ASP A 62 47.30 37.80 -33.88
C ASP A 62 46.82 39.24 -33.67
N SER A 63 45.69 39.46 -33.00
CA SER A 63 45.21 40.80 -32.65
C SER A 63 46.19 41.54 -31.74
N THR A 64 46.86 40.85 -30.79
CA THR A 64 47.89 41.50 -29.95
C THR A 64 49.17 41.81 -30.71
N VAL A 65 49.58 40.97 -31.67
CA VAL A 65 50.76 41.19 -32.52
C VAL A 65 50.50 42.34 -33.49
N GLN A 66 49.41 42.28 -34.24
CA GLN A 66 49.01 43.32 -35.19
C GLN A 66 48.81 44.66 -34.48
N ARG A 67 48.16 44.71 -33.31
CA ARG A 67 48.01 45.96 -32.53
C ARG A 67 49.36 46.58 -32.16
N LYS A 68 50.37 45.77 -31.80
CA LYS A 68 51.74 46.25 -31.53
C LYS A 68 52.42 46.77 -32.79
N GLU A 69 52.30 46.04 -33.90
CA GLU A 69 52.85 46.44 -35.20
C GLU A 69 52.23 47.76 -35.71
N LEU A 70 50.91 47.92 -35.53
CA LEU A 70 50.15 49.10 -35.93
C LEU A 70 50.50 50.33 -35.06
N ALA A 71 50.67 50.13 -33.75
CA ALA A 71 51.19 51.15 -32.85
C ALA A 71 52.62 51.58 -33.22
N GLN A 72 53.47 50.62 -33.62
CA GLN A 72 54.84 50.90 -34.07
C GLN A 72 54.85 51.66 -35.41
N LYS A 73 54.08 51.20 -36.42
CA LYS A 73 53.88 51.92 -37.70
C LYS A 73 53.35 53.34 -37.50
N THR A 74 52.42 53.55 -36.57
CA THR A 74 51.90 54.88 -36.22
C THR A 74 52.98 55.75 -35.54
N LYS A 75 53.82 55.16 -34.69
CA LYS A 75 54.92 55.84 -34.01
C LYS A 75 56.03 56.24 -34.97
N ASP A 76 56.33 55.41 -35.97
CA ASP A 76 57.37 55.69 -36.96
C ASP A 76 56.89 56.70 -38.01
N PHE A 77 55.65 56.57 -38.52
CA PHE A 77 54.99 57.58 -39.35
C PHE A 77 54.99 58.98 -38.72
N ARG A 78 54.85 59.08 -37.39
CA ARG A 78 54.93 60.35 -36.65
C ARG A 78 56.33 60.97 -36.65
N LYS A 79 57.39 60.17 -36.84
CA LYS A 79 58.79 60.63 -36.90
C LYS A 79 59.27 60.94 -38.32
N SER A 80 58.63 60.35 -39.34
CA SER A 80 58.94 60.56 -40.76
C SER A 80 58.87 62.05 -41.14
N ASP A 81 59.62 62.48 -42.16
CA ASP A 81 59.54 63.83 -42.72
C ASP A 81 58.24 64.04 -43.53
N ASP A 82 57.87 65.28 -43.85
CA ASP A 82 56.55 65.55 -44.43
C ASP A 82 56.38 65.04 -45.88
N ALA A 83 57.47 64.81 -46.62
CA ALA A 83 57.40 64.20 -47.94
C ALA A 83 57.15 62.68 -47.86
N THR A 84 57.78 61.99 -46.89
CA THR A 84 57.54 60.57 -46.64
C THR A 84 56.20 60.31 -45.94
N LYS A 85 55.72 61.19 -45.05
CA LYS A 85 54.35 61.12 -44.52
C LYS A 85 53.30 61.12 -45.64
N LEU A 86 53.49 61.94 -46.68
CA LEU A 86 52.56 62.06 -47.80
C LEU A 86 52.45 60.76 -48.63
N THR A 87 53.51 59.95 -48.68
CA THR A 87 53.51 58.63 -49.35
C THR A 87 53.05 57.49 -48.43
N GLU A 88 53.48 57.50 -47.16
CA GLU A 88 53.20 56.44 -46.18
C GLU A 88 51.76 56.45 -45.64
N ILE A 89 51.05 57.59 -45.64
CA ILE A 89 49.73 57.72 -45.01
C ILE A 89 48.68 56.74 -45.58
N LYS A 90 48.76 56.43 -46.88
CA LYS A 90 47.89 55.42 -47.51
C LYS A 90 48.19 54.00 -47.01
N GLY A 91 49.46 53.70 -46.74
CA GLY A 91 49.88 52.42 -46.16
C GLY A 91 49.43 52.27 -44.71
N LEU A 92 49.56 53.33 -43.92
CA LEU A 92 49.10 53.35 -42.52
C LEU A 92 47.57 53.22 -42.43
N LEU A 93 46.82 53.99 -43.23
CA LEU A 93 45.36 53.89 -43.28
C LEU A 93 44.90 52.49 -43.69
N LYS A 94 45.55 51.87 -44.68
CA LYS A 94 45.25 50.50 -45.11
C LYS A 94 45.56 49.47 -44.02
N ALA A 95 46.60 49.68 -43.20
CA ALA A 95 46.88 48.83 -42.05
C ALA A 95 45.80 48.96 -40.94
N TYR A 96 45.32 50.17 -40.65
CA TYR A 96 44.16 50.39 -39.76
C TYR A 96 42.91 49.68 -40.30
N GLN A 97 42.61 49.83 -41.59
CA GLN A 97 41.47 49.19 -42.24
C GLN A 97 41.55 47.66 -42.11
N THR A 98 42.68 47.03 -42.48
CA THR A 98 42.86 45.57 -42.37
C THR A 98 42.69 45.07 -40.94
N PHE A 99 43.17 45.80 -39.92
CA PHE A 99 42.99 45.41 -38.53
C PHE A 99 41.52 45.49 -38.07
N ILE A 100 40.79 46.52 -38.51
CA ILE A 100 39.34 46.67 -38.24
C ILE A 100 38.54 45.58 -38.95
N ASP A 101 38.87 45.25 -40.20
CA ASP A 101 38.22 44.20 -40.97
C ASP A 101 38.45 42.81 -40.34
N LEU A 102 39.67 42.52 -39.88
CA LEU A 102 40.00 41.28 -39.17
C LEU A 102 39.25 41.17 -37.84
N LEU A 103 39.21 42.25 -37.04
CA LEU A 103 38.44 42.28 -35.78
C LEU A 103 36.94 42.06 -36.03
N THR A 104 36.40 42.68 -37.08
CA THR A 104 34.98 42.60 -37.46
C THR A 104 34.62 41.20 -37.97
N ASN A 105 35.48 40.58 -38.80
CA ASN A 105 35.26 39.24 -39.31
C ASN A 105 35.40 38.17 -38.23
N HIS A 106 36.36 38.31 -37.30
CA HIS A 106 36.46 37.46 -36.12
C HIS A 106 35.19 37.54 -35.26
N SER A 107 34.73 38.75 -34.93
CA SER A 107 33.49 38.96 -34.17
C SER A 107 32.27 38.32 -34.87
N LYS A 108 32.15 38.44 -36.19
CA LYS A 108 31.10 37.75 -36.96
C LYS A 108 31.23 36.22 -36.90
N SER A 109 32.43 35.67 -37.00
CA SER A 109 32.67 34.22 -36.93
C SER A 109 32.26 33.66 -35.56
N VAL A 110 32.73 34.29 -34.48
CA VAL A 110 32.42 33.88 -33.09
C VAL A 110 30.92 33.98 -32.80
N ASN A 111 30.26 35.08 -33.18
CA ASN A 111 28.82 35.23 -32.99
C ASN A 111 28.02 34.21 -33.81
N SER A 112 28.45 33.88 -35.04
CA SER A 112 27.84 32.85 -35.88
C SER A 112 27.97 31.44 -35.27
N ALA A 113 29.18 31.09 -34.81
CA ALA A 113 29.45 29.83 -34.13
C ALA A 113 28.65 29.69 -32.83
N PHE A 114 28.61 30.75 -32.01
CA PHE A 114 27.83 30.80 -30.78
C PHE A 114 26.33 30.63 -31.04
N LEU A 115 25.76 31.36 -32.00
CA LEU A 115 24.33 31.26 -32.32
C LEU A 115 23.96 29.87 -32.86
N LYS A 116 24.83 29.24 -33.66
CA LYS A 116 24.63 27.87 -34.15
C LYS A 116 24.66 26.82 -33.03
N ALA A 117 25.58 26.99 -32.06
CA ALA A 117 25.66 26.13 -30.89
C ALA A 117 24.46 26.34 -29.95
N TYR A 118 24.05 27.60 -29.75
CA TYR A 118 22.90 27.95 -28.94
C TYR A 118 21.59 27.44 -29.56
N SER A 119 21.36 27.63 -30.86
CA SER A 119 20.11 27.19 -31.51
C SER A 119 19.94 25.68 -31.41
N SER A 120 20.98 24.91 -31.79
CA SER A 120 20.96 23.45 -31.72
C SER A 120 20.75 22.91 -30.29
N LEU A 121 21.33 23.55 -29.27
CA LEU A 121 21.11 23.15 -27.88
C LEU A 121 19.74 23.63 -27.32
N SER A 122 19.21 24.75 -27.80
CA SER A 122 17.92 25.31 -27.36
C SER A 122 16.70 24.61 -27.96
N GLU A 123 16.84 23.99 -29.13
CA GLU A 123 15.80 23.18 -29.78
C GLU A 123 15.74 21.76 -29.20
N ALA A 124 16.78 21.33 -28.48
CA ALA A 124 16.83 20.01 -27.84
C ALA A 124 16.04 20.01 -26.50
N PRO A 125 15.11 19.07 -26.28
CA PRO A 125 14.42 18.94 -25.01
C PRO A 125 15.35 18.43 -23.91
N ASP A 126 15.12 18.83 -22.66
CA ASP A 126 15.91 18.42 -21.49
C ASP A 126 16.13 16.88 -21.45
N PRO A 127 17.38 16.39 -21.35
CA PRO A 127 17.66 14.96 -21.29
C PRO A 127 17.42 14.35 -19.90
N TYR A 128 17.33 15.15 -18.83
CA TYR A 128 17.19 14.63 -17.46
C TYR A 128 15.94 13.75 -17.28
N PRO A 129 14.72 14.15 -17.71
CA PRO A 129 13.54 13.30 -17.62
C PRO A 129 13.61 12.04 -18.49
N LEU A 130 14.42 12.04 -19.57
CA LEU A 130 14.63 10.87 -20.42
C LEU A 130 15.52 9.83 -19.69
N LEU A 131 16.53 10.31 -18.97
CA LEU A 131 17.42 9.50 -18.16
C LEU A 131 16.71 8.95 -16.92
N GLU A 132 15.91 9.77 -16.24
CA GLU A 132 15.05 9.34 -15.13
C GLU A 132 14.07 8.25 -15.56
N ALA A 133 13.28 8.48 -16.62
CA ALA A 133 12.32 7.49 -17.12
C ALA A 133 12.97 6.20 -17.65
N SER A 134 14.20 6.26 -18.17
CA SER A 134 14.93 5.05 -18.61
C SER A 134 15.56 4.29 -17.43
N VAL A 135 16.01 4.98 -16.38
CA VAL A 135 16.41 4.34 -15.11
C VAL A 135 15.19 3.69 -14.44
N ASP A 136 14.06 4.38 -14.33
CA ASP A 136 12.82 3.83 -13.76
C ASP A 136 12.31 2.62 -14.56
N SER A 137 12.34 2.70 -15.89
CA SER A 137 12.01 1.56 -16.77
C SER A 137 12.96 0.38 -16.55
N MET A 138 14.27 0.64 -16.39
CA MET A 138 15.25 -0.39 -16.09
C MET A 138 14.98 -1.03 -14.71
N LEU A 139 14.75 -0.23 -13.67
CA LEU A 139 14.43 -0.70 -12.32
C LEU A 139 13.12 -1.51 -12.29
N VAL A 140 12.06 -1.02 -12.95
CA VAL A 140 10.81 -1.77 -13.11
C VAL A 140 11.04 -3.08 -13.85
N SER A 141 11.89 -3.10 -14.88
CA SER A 141 12.23 -4.35 -15.59
C SER A 141 13.01 -5.32 -14.69
N GLU A 142 13.98 -4.84 -13.91
CA GLU A 142 14.78 -5.63 -12.97
C GLU A 142 13.92 -6.22 -11.83
N ASP A 143 12.88 -5.49 -11.42
CA ASP A 143 11.98 -5.88 -10.34
C ASP A 143 10.80 -6.77 -10.82
N THR A 144 10.40 -6.68 -12.09
CA THR A 144 9.26 -7.44 -12.66
C THR A 144 9.67 -8.71 -13.41
N LEU A 145 10.79 -8.69 -14.13
CA LEU A 145 11.32 -9.85 -14.86
C LEU A 145 11.56 -11.09 -13.97
N PRO A 146 12.16 -11.01 -12.77
CA PRO A 146 12.28 -12.18 -11.88
C PRO A 146 10.91 -12.73 -11.46
N LYS A 147 9.94 -11.86 -11.13
CA LYS A 147 8.58 -12.27 -10.74
C LYS A 147 7.85 -12.98 -11.89
N ILE A 148 7.92 -12.44 -13.09
CA ILE A 148 7.33 -13.04 -14.30
C ILE A 148 8.02 -14.36 -14.66
N THR A 149 9.35 -14.47 -14.53
CA THR A 149 10.05 -15.73 -14.79
C THR A 149 9.77 -16.79 -13.72
N GLU A 150 9.61 -16.42 -12.45
CA GLU A 150 9.18 -17.32 -11.38
C GLU A 150 7.74 -17.80 -11.59
N GLU A 151 6.81 -16.91 -11.95
CA GLU A 151 5.43 -17.29 -12.29
C GLU A 151 5.38 -18.20 -13.52
N ASN A 152 6.15 -17.91 -14.57
CA ASN A 152 6.23 -18.76 -15.76
C ASN A 152 6.80 -20.15 -15.43
N GLN A 153 7.86 -20.24 -14.61
CA GLN A 153 8.35 -21.51 -14.08
C GLN A 153 7.32 -22.23 -13.21
N HIS A 154 6.56 -21.52 -12.37
CA HIS A 154 5.51 -22.10 -11.55
C HIS A 154 4.35 -22.65 -12.40
N LEU A 155 3.95 -21.92 -13.44
CA LEU A 155 2.95 -22.36 -14.42
C LEU A 155 3.45 -23.58 -15.20
N GLN A 156 4.70 -23.59 -15.68
CA GLN A 156 5.32 -24.75 -16.34
C GLN A 156 5.36 -25.99 -15.43
N ARG A 157 5.75 -25.84 -14.15
CA ARG A 157 5.71 -26.93 -13.15
C ARG A 157 4.28 -27.40 -12.86
N SER A 158 3.31 -26.49 -12.89
CA SER A 158 1.89 -26.82 -12.68
C SER A 158 1.31 -27.58 -13.87
N VAL A 159 1.62 -27.14 -15.10
CA VAL A 159 1.24 -27.82 -16.34
C VAL A 159 1.88 -29.21 -16.39
N SER A 160 3.19 -29.35 -16.17
CA SER A 160 3.84 -30.67 -16.22
C SER A 160 3.29 -31.64 -15.17
N LYS A 161 2.96 -31.15 -13.96
CA LYS A 161 2.27 -31.94 -12.93
C LYS A 161 0.86 -32.36 -13.36
N LEU A 162 0.08 -31.45 -13.95
CA LEU A 162 -1.28 -31.76 -14.43
C LEU A 162 -1.25 -32.74 -15.61
N THR A 163 -0.29 -32.59 -16.54
CA THR A 163 -0.08 -33.55 -17.64
C THR A 163 0.29 -34.94 -17.11
N ALA A 164 1.21 -35.03 -16.13
CA ALA A 164 1.56 -36.31 -15.51
C ALA A 164 0.37 -36.95 -14.76
N GLN A 165 -0.46 -36.14 -14.08
CA GLN A 165 -1.69 -36.63 -13.44
C GLN A 165 -2.74 -37.08 -14.47
N LEU A 166 -2.84 -36.41 -15.61
CA LEU A 166 -3.71 -36.81 -16.72
C LEU A 166 -3.25 -38.15 -17.30
N GLU A 167 -1.96 -38.28 -17.65
CA GLU A 167 -1.36 -39.51 -18.17
C GLU A 167 -1.53 -40.69 -17.19
N GLU A 168 -1.32 -40.46 -15.89
CA GLU A 168 -1.59 -41.47 -14.86
C GLU A 168 -3.09 -41.86 -14.82
N SER A 169 -4.01 -40.89 -14.94
CA SER A 169 -5.45 -41.16 -14.95
C SER A 169 -5.91 -41.89 -16.22
N GLU A 170 -5.32 -41.58 -17.37
CA GLU A 170 -5.58 -42.26 -18.64
C GLU A 170 -5.03 -43.69 -18.63
N SER A 171 -3.83 -43.90 -18.08
CA SER A 171 -3.26 -45.23 -17.86
C SER A 171 -4.13 -46.09 -16.92
N ARG A 172 -4.60 -45.52 -15.80
CA ARG A 172 -5.56 -46.18 -14.90
C ARG A 172 -6.87 -46.50 -15.60
N LEU A 173 -7.41 -45.60 -16.43
CA LEU A 173 -8.63 -45.84 -17.20
C LEU A 173 -8.43 -46.93 -18.28
N GLN A 174 -7.26 -46.99 -18.91
CA GLN A 174 -6.92 -48.06 -19.86
C GLN A 174 -6.82 -49.42 -19.17
N THR A 175 -6.18 -49.51 -18.00
CA THR A 175 -6.11 -50.76 -17.23
C THR A 175 -7.49 -51.20 -16.71
N GLU A 176 -8.35 -50.27 -16.29
CA GLU A 176 -9.73 -50.57 -15.88
C GLU A 176 -10.59 -51.04 -17.05
N ARG A 177 -10.45 -50.44 -18.24
CA ARG A 177 -11.11 -50.91 -19.48
C ARG A 177 -10.63 -52.29 -19.92
N ALA A 178 -9.32 -52.55 -19.84
CA ALA A 178 -8.77 -53.88 -20.14
C ALA A 178 -9.34 -54.93 -19.16
N ALA A 179 -9.29 -54.67 -17.85
CA ALA A 179 -9.84 -55.56 -16.85
C ALA A 179 -11.36 -55.78 -16.99
N ARG A 180 -12.14 -54.75 -17.36
CA ARG A 180 -13.57 -54.91 -17.68
C ARG A 180 -13.78 -55.81 -18.89
N LYS A 181 -12.99 -55.63 -19.96
CA LYS A 181 -13.07 -56.47 -21.14
C LYS A 181 -12.69 -57.92 -20.82
N ASP A 182 -11.61 -58.15 -20.08
CA ASP A 182 -11.20 -59.49 -19.66
C ASP A 182 -12.30 -60.17 -18.81
N LEU A 183 -13.01 -59.41 -17.96
CA LEU A 183 -14.17 -59.93 -17.22
C LEU A 183 -15.38 -60.22 -18.12
N GLU A 184 -15.65 -59.38 -19.11
CA GLU A 184 -16.72 -59.58 -20.10
C GLU A 184 -16.44 -60.81 -20.98
N ASP A 185 -15.24 -60.93 -21.54
CA ASP A 185 -14.78 -62.09 -22.33
C ASP A 185 -14.83 -63.39 -21.48
N ASN A 186 -14.47 -63.34 -20.19
CA ASN A 186 -14.59 -64.47 -19.26
C ASN A 186 -16.05 -64.83 -18.91
N LEU A 187 -16.95 -63.85 -18.83
CA LEU A 187 -18.38 -64.08 -18.61
C LEU A 187 -19.04 -64.65 -19.86
N GLU A 188 -18.73 -64.11 -21.04
CA GLU A 188 -19.19 -64.64 -22.32
C GLU A 188 -18.70 -66.08 -22.53
N GLY A 189 -17.44 -66.38 -22.18
CA GLY A 189 -16.89 -67.73 -22.21
C GLY A 189 -17.67 -68.71 -21.31
N LYS A 190 -18.01 -68.30 -20.08
CA LYS A 190 -18.84 -69.11 -19.16
C LYS A 190 -20.28 -69.26 -19.64
N VAL A 191 -20.86 -68.22 -20.25
CA VAL A 191 -22.20 -68.30 -20.84
C VAL A 191 -22.19 -69.30 -22.00
N LYS A 192 -21.20 -69.24 -22.90
CA LYS A 192 -21.03 -70.22 -23.99
C LYS A 192 -20.81 -71.64 -23.49
N GLU A 193 -20.03 -71.84 -22.42
CA GLU A 193 -19.85 -73.16 -21.78
C GLU A 193 -21.17 -73.69 -21.20
N VAL A 194 -21.92 -72.83 -20.50
CA VAL A 194 -23.24 -73.17 -19.96
C VAL A 194 -24.24 -73.46 -21.07
N GLU A 195 -24.32 -72.63 -22.11
CA GLU A 195 -25.16 -72.84 -23.30
C GLU A 195 -24.81 -74.17 -23.97
N ALA A 196 -23.53 -74.46 -24.22
CA ALA A 196 -23.08 -75.73 -24.80
C ALA A 196 -23.43 -76.94 -23.91
N SER A 197 -23.37 -76.78 -22.58
CA SER A 197 -23.79 -77.84 -21.65
C SER A 197 -25.32 -78.06 -21.67
N TRP A 198 -26.11 -76.99 -21.83
CA TRP A 198 -27.56 -77.09 -21.94
C TRP A 198 -28.00 -77.65 -23.30
N THR A 199 -27.33 -77.30 -24.41
CA THR A 199 -27.60 -77.92 -25.71
C THR A 199 -27.25 -79.40 -25.66
N ALA A 200 -26.08 -79.79 -25.12
CA ALA A 200 -25.72 -81.20 -24.99
C ALA A 200 -26.72 -82.00 -24.12
N VAL A 201 -27.24 -81.43 -23.02
CA VAL A 201 -28.30 -82.05 -22.20
C VAL A 201 -29.65 -82.07 -22.90
N LEU A 202 -29.93 -81.11 -23.79
CA LEU A 202 -31.15 -81.09 -24.59
C LEU A 202 -31.08 -82.16 -25.70
N ASP A 203 -29.94 -82.26 -26.37
CA ASP A 203 -29.64 -83.26 -27.40
C ASP A 203 -29.69 -84.68 -26.80
N GLU A 204 -29.05 -84.91 -25.65
CA GLU A 204 -29.14 -86.19 -24.93
C GLU A 204 -30.61 -86.52 -24.55
N LYS A 205 -31.42 -85.50 -24.21
CA LYS A 205 -32.85 -85.70 -23.94
C LYS A 205 -33.63 -86.02 -25.21
N THR A 206 -33.37 -85.36 -26.34
CA THR A 206 -34.03 -85.68 -27.61
C THR A 206 -33.66 -87.08 -28.08
N ASP A 207 -32.39 -87.46 -28.02
CA ASP A 207 -31.92 -88.82 -28.34
C ASP A 207 -32.59 -89.87 -27.45
N ASN A 208 -32.73 -89.59 -26.15
CA ASN A 208 -33.46 -90.46 -25.22
C ASN A 208 -34.97 -90.54 -25.50
N TRP A 209 -35.59 -89.47 -26.00
CA TRP A 209 -37.00 -89.48 -26.41
C TRP A 209 -37.20 -90.21 -27.73
N GLU A 210 -36.34 -89.99 -28.74
CA GLU A 210 -36.34 -90.71 -30.01
C GLU A 210 -36.08 -92.21 -29.78
N ALA A 211 -35.14 -92.57 -28.90
CA ALA A 211 -34.91 -93.96 -28.51
C ALA A 211 -36.15 -94.57 -27.82
N LYS A 212 -36.83 -93.82 -26.95
CA LYS A 212 -38.09 -94.28 -26.33
C LYS A 212 -39.20 -94.46 -27.36
N GLU A 213 -39.40 -93.47 -28.22
CA GLU A 213 -40.37 -93.51 -29.33
C GLU A 213 -40.13 -94.74 -30.20
N LYS A 214 -38.89 -94.93 -30.67
CA LYS A 214 -38.48 -96.13 -31.41
C LYS A 214 -38.74 -97.44 -30.65
N THR A 215 -38.46 -97.52 -29.35
CA THR A 215 -38.79 -98.75 -28.58
C THR A 215 -40.30 -98.95 -28.39
N LEU A 216 -41.11 -97.89 -28.47
CA LEU A 216 -42.58 -97.99 -28.48
C LEU A 216 -43.08 -98.39 -29.87
N GLU A 217 -42.52 -97.85 -30.95
CA GLU A 217 -42.76 -98.31 -32.32
C GLU A 217 -42.39 -99.79 -32.49
N ASP A 218 -41.21 -100.22 -32.04
CA ASP A 218 -40.78 -101.63 -32.04
C ASP A 218 -41.74 -102.50 -31.21
N LYS A 219 -42.26 -102.01 -30.08
CA LYS A 219 -43.28 -102.73 -29.28
C LYS A 219 -44.61 -102.81 -30.02
N ILE A 220 -45.06 -101.75 -30.69
CA ILE A 220 -46.28 -101.73 -31.48
C ILE A 220 -46.13 -102.67 -32.67
N ALA A 221 -45.04 -102.60 -33.44
CA ALA A 221 -44.74 -103.51 -34.53
C ALA A 221 -44.66 -104.97 -34.07
N ASN A 222 -44.08 -105.25 -32.90
CA ASN A 222 -44.10 -106.58 -32.29
C ASN A 222 -45.50 -107.01 -31.84
N GLN A 223 -46.32 -106.12 -31.29
CA GLN A 223 -47.71 -106.40 -30.94
C GLN A 223 -48.58 -106.62 -32.19
N GLU A 224 -48.36 -105.88 -33.28
CA GLU A 224 -49.00 -106.08 -34.57
C GLU A 224 -48.58 -107.40 -35.20
N ARG A 225 -47.28 -107.74 -35.13
CA ARG A 225 -46.75 -109.05 -35.54
C ARG A 225 -47.38 -110.18 -34.73
N LEU A 226 -47.45 -110.03 -33.40
CA LEU A 226 -48.12 -110.99 -32.51
C LEU A 226 -49.62 -111.06 -32.78
N LEU A 227 -50.33 -109.97 -33.05
CA LEU A 227 -51.75 -109.97 -33.41
C LEU A 227 -51.99 -110.55 -34.80
N SER A 228 -51.05 -110.40 -35.72
CA SER A 228 -51.06 -111.07 -37.04
C SER A 228 -50.84 -112.57 -36.87
N GLU A 229 -49.84 -112.97 -36.07
CA GLU A 229 -49.62 -114.37 -35.66
C GLU A 229 -50.81 -114.93 -34.87
N LEU A 230 -51.48 -114.15 -34.03
CA LEU A 230 -52.67 -114.59 -33.29
C LEU A 230 -53.91 -114.67 -34.18
N LYS A 231 -54.04 -113.81 -35.19
CA LYS A 231 -55.10 -113.93 -36.22
C LYS A 231 -54.85 -115.14 -37.11
N ALA A 232 -53.60 -115.37 -37.53
CA ALA A 232 -53.21 -116.55 -38.28
C ALA A 232 -53.36 -117.84 -37.44
N ASN A 233 -52.93 -117.83 -36.17
CA ASN A 233 -53.11 -118.95 -35.24
C ASN A 233 -54.58 -119.12 -34.83
N TYR A 234 -55.39 -118.06 -34.73
CA TYR A 234 -56.83 -118.18 -34.50
C TYR A 234 -57.53 -118.72 -35.74
N GLU A 235 -57.13 -118.34 -36.94
CA GLU A 235 -57.62 -118.94 -38.18
C GLU A 235 -57.21 -120.40 -38.29
N VAL A 236 -55.94 -120.74 -38.01
CA VAL A 236 -55.43 -122.12 -37.96
C VAL A 236 -56.10 -122.91 -36.84
N ASN A 237 -56.37 -122.33 -35.67
CA ASN A 237 -57.04 -122.97 -34.54
C ASN A 237 -58.57 -122.96 -34.67
N GLN A 238 -59.15 -122.17 -35.57
CA GLN A 238 -60.54 -122.28 -36.00
C GLN A 238 -60.70 -123.34 -37.11
N ARG A 239 -59.62 -123.58 -37.88
CA ARG A 239 -59.49 -124.73 -38.80
C ARG A 239 -59.19 -126.04 -38.03
N LEU A 240 -58.38 -126.00 -36.97
CA LEU A 240 -57.91 -127.15 -36.18
C LEU A 240 -58.79 -127.47 -34.96
N GLY A 241 -59.37 -126.46 -34.31
CA GLY A 241 -60.37 -126.59 -33.24
C GLY A 241 -61.76 -127.04 -33.73
N LYS A 242 -61.88 -127.35 -35.03
CA LYS A 242 -62.94 -128.22 -35.58
C LYS A 242 -62.55 -129.70 -35.63
N ALA A 243 -61.34 -130.07 -35.19
CA ALA A 243 -60.74 -131.40 -35.35
C ALA A 243 -60.05 -131.97 -34.08
N SER A 244 -59.95 -131.22 -32.99
CA SER A 244 -59.59 -131.70 -31.64
C SER A 244 -60.10 -130.67 -30.62
N GLY A 245 -60.59 -131.03 -29.43
CA GLY A 245 -60.46 -132.30 -28.71
C GLY A 245 -60.08 -131.95 -27.27
N GLU A 246 -60.96 -132.27 -26.31
CA GLU A 246 -60.97 -131.66 -24.96
C GLU A 246 -59.83 -132.14 -24.02
N ASP A 247 -59.66 -131.39 -22.93
CA ASP A 247 -59.16 -131.84 -21.61
C ASP A 247 -57.76 -132.45 -21.46
N GLN A 248 -56.73 -131.58 -21.30
CA GLN A 248 -55.62 -131.90 -20.38
C GLN A 248 -54.76 -130.75 -19.78
N ASP A 249 -54.87 -129.49 -20.23
CA ASP A 249 -53.91 -128.44 -19.82
C ASP A 249 -54.24 -127.66 -18.53
N GLY A 250 -55.41 -127.89 -17.91
CA GLY A 250 -55.90 -127.07 -16.79
C GLY A 250 -54.99 -127.04 -15.55
N GLN A 251 -54.24 -128.11 -15.28
CA GLN A 251 -53.53 -128.28 -14.00
C GLN A 251 -52.05 -127.88 -14.04
N ARG A 252 -51.39 -127.97 -15.20
CA ARG A 252 -50.06 -127.36 -15.41
C ARG A 252 -50.15 -125.83 -15.46
N ASN A 253 -51.17 -125.30 -16.12
CA ASN A 253 -51.40 -123.86 -16.23
C ASN A 253 -51.71 -123.20 -14.88
N GLN A 254 -52.26 -123.90 -13.90
CA GLN A 254 -52.44 -123.34 -12.55
C GLN A 254 -51.11 -123.19 -11.80
N ALA A 255 -50.19 -124.15 -11.91
CA ALA A 255 -48.88 -124.04 -11.26
C ALA A 255 -48.02 -122.93 -11.91
N THR A 256 -47.98 -122.88 -13.25
CA THR A 256 -47.25 -121.81 -13.95
C THR A 256 -47.91 -120.44 -13.79
N ASN A 257 -49.25 -120.35 -13.70
CA ASN A 257 -49.92 -119.09 -13.35
C ASN A 257 -49.60 -118.66 -11.91
N ALA A 258 -49.54 -119.58 -10.94
CA ALA A 258 -49.17 -119.23 -9.57
C ALA A 258 -47.71 -118.78 -9.45
N GLU A 259 -46.79 -119.40 -10.20
CA GLU A 259 -45.40 -118.94 -10.31
C GLU A 259 -45.30 -117.58 -11.03
N LEU A 260 -46.07 -117.36 -12.10
CA LEU A 260 -46.15 -116.06 -12.79
C LEU A 260 -46.78 -114.98 -11.92
N GLU A 261 -47.80 -115.30 -11.12
CA GLU A 261 -48.46 -114.38 -10.18
C GLU A 261 -47.51 -114.03 -9.02
N MET A 262 -46.72 -115.00 -8.52
CA MET A 262 -45.66 -114.74 -7.54
C MET A 262 -44.53 -113.87 -8.11
N LEU A 263 -44.07 -114.16 -9.33
CA LEU A 263 -43.09 -113.32 -10.05
C LEU A 263 -43.65 -111.93 -10.35
N HIS A 264 -44.95 -111.81 -10.64
CA HIS A 264 -45.61 -110.53 -10.85
C HIS A 264 -45.69 -109.73 -9.55
N ALA A 265 -46.06 -110.36 -8.42
CA ALA A 265 -46.06 -109.73 -7.11
C ALA A 265 -44.64 -109.29 -6.66
N ASP A 266 -43.60 -110.07 -6.94
CA ASP A 266 -42.22 -109.65 -6.69
C ASP A 266 -41.74 -108.55 -7.67
N LEU A 267 -42.24 -108.52 -8.92
CA LEU A 267 -41.99 -107.44 -9.87
C LEU A 267 -42.71 -106.15 -9.46
N GLU A 268 -43.96 -106.21 -8.99
CA GLU A 268 -44.68 -105.07 -8.40
C GLU A 268 -43.98 -104.57 -7.14
N ARG A 269 -43.50 -105.48 -6.27
CA ARG A 269 -42.77 -105.12 -5.05
C ARG A 269 -41.39 -104.52 -5.31
N THR A 270 -40.69 -104.98 -6.35
CA THR A 270 -39.39 -104.41 -6.73
C THR A 270 -39.53 -103.10 -7.50
N SER A 271 -40.55 -102.97 -8.36
CA SER A 271 -40.86 -101.71 -9.06
C SER A 271 -41.41 -100.64 -8.11
N SER A 272 -42.24 -100.98 -7.12
CA SER A 272 -42.69 -100.02 -6.10
C SER A 272 -41.53 -99.53 -5.23
N ARG A 273 -40.59 -100.43 -4.88
CA ARG A 273 -39.34 -100.07 -4.20
C ARG A 273 -38.42 -99.21 -5.07
N LEU A 274 -38.34 -99.47 -6.38
CA LEU A 274 -37.57 -98.66 -7.32
C LEU A 274 -38.14 -97.25 -7.40
N ALA A 275 -39.46 -97.12 -7.61
CA ALA A 275 -40.15 -95.83 -7.65
C ALA A 275 -40.00 -95.05 -6.34
N GLU A 276 -40.03 -95.71 -5.17
CA GLU A 276 -39.77 -95.06 -3.89
C GLU A 276 -38.31 -94.58 -3.75
N VAL A 277 -37.33 -95.35 -4.23
CA VAL A 277 -35.92 -94.96 -4.24
C VAL A 277 -35.67 -93.80 -5.22
N GLU A 278 -36.29 -93.82 -6.40
CA GLU A 278 -36.23 -92.74 -7.38
C GLU A 278 -36.85 -91.45 -6.84
N ALA A 279 -38.04 -91.52 -6.23
CA ALA A 279 -38.69 -90.38 -5.58
C ALA A 279 -37.83 -89.79 -4.44
N ARG A 280 -37.18 -90.62 -3.63
CA ARG A 280 -36.23 -90.16 -2.60
C ARG A 280 -34.96 -89.57 -3.19
N ASN A 281 -34.46 -90.08 -4.32
CA ASN A 281 -33.29 -89.53 -5.01
C ASN A 281 -33.60 -88.13 -5.58
N GLU A 282 -34.77 -87.97 -6.18
CA GLU A 282 -35.23 -86.67 -6.69
C GLU A 282 -35.51 -85.68 -5.55
N GLN A 283 -36.12 -86.12 -4.44
CA GLN A 283 -36.26 -85.31 -3.23
C GLN A 283 -34.90 -84.84 -2.69
N MET A 284 -33.90 -85.73 -2.59
CA MET A 284 -32.55 -85.37 -2.17
C MET A 284 -31.85 -84.43 -3.15
N ARG A 285 -32.14 -84.50 -4.46
CA ARG A 285 -31.63 -83.55 -5.46
C ARG A 285 -32.27 -82.18 -5.33
N ILE A 286 -33.58 -82.11 -5.08
CA ILE A 286 -34.30 -80.86 -4.80
C ILE A 286 -33.76 -80.23 -3.50
N GLU A 287 -33.59 -81.02 -2.45
CA GLU A 287 -32.99 -80.56 -1.19
C GLU A 287 -31.54 -80.10 -1.38
N LEU A 288 -30.71 -80.81 -2.16
CA LEU A 288 -29.36 -80.37 -2.51
C LEU A 288 -29.36 -79.08 -3.34
N ALA A 289 -30.27 -78.91 -4.29
CA ALA A 289 -30.42 -77.69 -5.07
C ALA A 289 -30.85 -76.52 -4.18
N GLN A 290 -31.78 -76.75 -3.27
CA GLN A 290 -32.29 -75.76 -2.31
C GLN A 290 -31.21 -75.37 -1.27
N VAL A 291 -30.45 -76.33 -0.76
CA VAL A 291 -29.30 -76.08 0.14
C VAL A 291 -28.16 -75.38 -0.60
N LYS A 292 -27.87 -75.74 -1.86
CA LYS A 292 -26.84 -75.07 -2.69
C LYS A 292 -27.24 -73.63 -3.03
N SER A 293 -28.51 -73.40 -3.37
CA SER A 293 -29.08 -72.06 -3.56
C SER A 293 -28.98 -71.24 -2.26
N THR A 294 -29.49 -71.77 -1.15
CA THR A 294 -29.44 -71.10 0.19
C THR A 294 -28.00 -70.79 0.61
N ARG A 295 -27.06 -71.70 0.35
CA ARG A 295 -25.63 -71.50 0.64
C ARG A 295 -25.00 -70.43 -0.25
N GLN A 296 -25.40 -70.31 -1.52
CA GLN A 296 -24.99 -69.18 -2.37
C GLN A 296 -25.57 -67.85 -1.84
N THR A 297 -26.84 -67.82 -1.41
CA THR A 297 -27.47 -66.62 -0.82
C THR A 297 -26.80 -66.20 0.49
N GLN A 298 -26.40 -67.13 1.35
CA GLN A 298 -25.69 -66.82 2.59
C GLN A 298 -24.24 -66.34 2.38
N THR A 299 -23.62 -66.66 1.24
CA THR A 299 -22.33 -66.05 0.86
C THR A 299 -22.47 -64.70 0.14
N SER A 300 -23.67 -64.33 -0.31
CA SER A 300 -23.92 -63.10 -1.07
C SER A 300 -24.58 -61.97 -0.28
N THR A 301 -24.94 -62.17 1.00
CA THR A 301 -25.22 -61.02 1.88
C THR A 301 -23.90 -60.37 2.33
N SER A 302 -23.18 -59.79 1.36
CA SER A 302 -22.18 -58.76 1.67
C SER A 302 -22.87 -57.66 2.46
N LEU A 303 -22.17 -57.08 3.43
CA LEU A 303 -22.64 -55.88 4.15
C LEU A 303 -22.96 -54.72 3.19
N GLU A 304 -22.49 -54.79 1.95
CA GLU A 304 -22.74 -53.85 0.87
C GLU A 304 -24.16 -53.90 0.31
N ASP A 305 -24.84 -55.06 0.38
CA ASP A 305 -26.21 -55.27 -0.12
C ASP A 305 -27.29 -55.10 0.98
N ASP A 306 -26.89 -54.78 2.22
CA ASP A 306 -27.85 -54.44 3.27
C ASP A 306 -28.65 -53.17 2.91
N PRO A 307 -29.99 -53.20 2.93
CA PRO A 307 -30.81 -52.02 2.61
C PRO A 307 -30.53 -50.80 3.49
N GLY A 308 -30.10 -51.01 4.74
CA GLY A 308 -29.67 -49.94 5.65
C GLY A 308 -28.34 -49.32 5.20
N TYR A 309 -27.35 -50.14 4.85
CA TYR A 309 -26.07 -49.69 4.30
C TYR A 309 -26.21 -48.95 2.97
N MET A 310 -27.03 -49.45 2.03
CA MET A 310 -27.29 -48.77 0.76
C MET A 310 -28.04 -47.44 0.94
N ARG A 311 -28.95 -47.35 1.92
CA ARG A 311 -29.56 -46.08 2.34
C ARG A 311 -28.54 -45.12 2.92
N MET A 312 -27.67 -45.57 3.83
CA MET A 312 -26.58 -44.75 4.39
C MET A 312 -25.57 -44.30 3.32
N ARG A 313 -25.27 -45.13 2.33
CA ARG A 313 -24.36 -44.80 1.23
C ARG A 313 -24.97 -43.77 0.27
N SER A 314 -26.24 -43.90 -0.07
CA SER A 314 -26.96 -42.91 -0.88
C SER A 314 -27.20 -41.59 -0.14
N GLU A 315 -27.46 -41.63 1.17
CA GLU A 315 -27.54 -40.45 2.02
C GLU A 315 -26.19 -39.73 2.14
N ASN A 316 -25.09 -40.44 2.42
CA ASN A 316 -23.74 -39.87 2.40
C ASN A 316 -23.40 -39.28 1.01
N SER A 317 -23.75 -39.97 -0.08
CA SER A 317 -23.56 -39.46 -1.44
C SER A 317 -24.40 -38.19 -1.71
N SER A 318 -25.59 -38.06 -1.13
CA SER A 318 -26.42 -36.85 -1.18
C SER A 318 -25.79 -35.72 -0.34
N LEU A 319 -25.32 -36.01 0.87
CA LEU A 319 -24.66 -35.06 1.75
C LEU A 319 -23.35 -34.54 1.16
N VAL A 320 -22.53 -35.40 0.54
CA VAL A 320 -21.32 -34.99 -0.18
C VAL A 320 -21.66 -34.05 -1.33
N ARG A 321 -22.65 -34.38 -2.18
CA ARG A 321 -23.10 -33.47 -3.26
C ARG A 321 -23.62 -32.12 -2.74
N LYS A 322 -24.40 -32.12 -1.65
CA LYS A 322 -24.87 -30.87 -1.01
C LYS A 322 -23.72 -30.04 -0.44
N LEU A 323 -22.73 -30.68 0.17
CA LEU A 323 -21.56 -30.04 0.75
C LEU A 323 -20.65 -29.47 -0.36
N GLU A 324 -20.51 -30.18 -1.48
CA GLU A 324 -19.79 -29.73 -2.67
C GLU A 324 -20.50 -28.56 -3.37
N ALA A 325 -21.82 -28.63 -3.55
CA ALA A 325 -22.63 -27.49 -4.04
C ALA A 325 -22.47 -26.26 -3.14
N ALA A 326 -22.59 -26.41 -1.81
CA ALA A 326 -22.39 -25.32 -0.86
C ALA A 326 -20.94 -24.77 -0.84
N ARG A 327 -19.93 -25.59 -1.17
CA ARG A 327 -18.55 -25.12 -1.39
C ARG A 327 -18.46 -24.28 -2.66
N VAL A 328 -19.02 -24.74 -3.77
CA VAL A 328 -19.03 -24.00 -5.05
C VAL A 328 -19.77 -22.68 -4.91
N GLU A 329 -20.95 -22.65 -4.28
CA GLU A 329 -21.69 -21.43 -3.96
C GLU A 329 -20.85 -20.47 -3.10
N LYS A 330 -20.21 -20.98 -2.03
CA LYS A 330 -19.33 -20.18 -1.17
C LYS A 330 -18.15 -19.59 -1.94
N GLU A 331 -17.55 -20.34 -2.86
CA GLU A 331 -16.49 -19.79 -3.72
C GLU A 331 -17.04 -18.79 -4.73
N GLY A 332 -18.26 -18.98 -5.25
CA GLY A 332 -18.96 -18.00 -6.08
C GLY A 332 -19.14 -16.68 -5.35
N PHE A 333 -19.76 -16.71 -4.16
CA PHE A 333 -19.89 -15.52 -3.30
C PHE A 333 -18.53 -14.90 -2.95
N LYS A 334 -17.47 -15.70 -2.76
CA LYS A 334 -16.13 -15.17 -2.55
C LYS A 334 -15.63 -14.42 -3.80
N ARG A 335 -15.75 -15.00 -5.00
CA ARG A 335 -15.37 -14.36 -6.26
C ARG A 335 -16.16 -13.08 -6.52
N ASP A 336 -17.46 -13.06 -6.20
CA ASP A 336 -18.30 -11.87 -6.30
C ASP A 336 -17.89 -10.76 -5.31
N ILE A 337 -17.53 -11.13 -4.08
CA ILE A 337 -17.03 -10.18 -3.07
C ILE A 337 -15.64 -9.66 -3.48
N ASP A 338 -14.73 -10.52 -3.92
CA ASP A 338 -13.41 -10.13 -4.42
C ASP A 338 -13.53 -9.22 -5.66
N GLY A 339 -14.52 -9.46 -6.53
CA GLY A 339 -14.85 -8.61 -7.68
C GLY A 339 -15.39 -7.23 -7.28
N LYS A 340 -16.34 -7.20 -6.34
CA LYS A 340 -16.87 -5.94 -5.76
C LYS A 340 -15.80 -5.15 -5.02
N LEU A 341 -14.94 -5.83 -4.26
CA LEU A 341 -13.79 -5.23 -3.57
C LEU A 341 -12.88 -4.53 -4.58
N ARG A 342 -12.49 -5.22 -5.67
CA ARG A 342 -11.68 -4.62 -6.74
C ARG A 342 -12.38 -3.46 -7.46
N SER A 343 -13.72 -3.44 -7.54
CA SER A 343 -14.45 -2.26 -8.05
C SER A 343 -14.31 -1.07 -7.13
N VAL A 344 -14.63 -1.26 -5.84
CA VAL A 344 -14.53 -0.22 -4.82
C VAL A 344 -13.09 0.27 -4.65
N GLU A 345 -12.09 -0.61 -4.76
CA GLU A 345 -10.67 -0.23 -4.74
C GLU A 345 -10.31 0.70 -5.91
N ARG A 346 -10.82 0.44 -7.13
CA ARG A 346 -10.65 1.35 -8.29
C ARG A 346 -11.40 2.66 -8.09
N GLU A 347 -12.65 2.62 -7.64
CA GLU A 347 -13.44 3.83 -7.33
C GLU A 347 -12.76 4.69 -6.26
N VAL A 348 -12.19 4.09 -5.23
CA VAL A 348 -11.40 4.78 -4.19
C VAL A 348 -10.08 5.33 -4.74
N ALA A 349 -9.45 4.67 -5.71
CA ALA A 349 -8.27 5.21 -6.40
C ALA A 349 -8.63 6.45 -7.24
N LEU A 350 -9.68 6.37 -8.06
CA LEU A 350 -10.18 7.48 -8.86
C LEU A 350 -10.61 8.68 -7.98
N LEU A 351 -11.37 8.44 -6.91
CA LEU A 351 -11.77 9.50 -5.97
C LEU A 351 -10.58 10.13 -5.22
N LYS A 352 -9.47 9.40 -5.03
CA LYS A 352 -8.22 9.98 -4.49
C LYS A 352 -7.53 10.85 -5.51
N GLU A 353 -7.43 10.40 -6.76
CA GLU A 353 -6.86 11.18 -7.86
C GLU A 353 -7.69 12.46 -8.13
N GLU A 354 -9.01 12.36 -8.17
CA GLU A 354 -9.91 13.51 -8.27
C GLU A 354 -9.68 14.48 -7.11
N LYS A 355 -9.62 13.98 -5.87
CA LYS A 355 -9.34 14.79 -4.67
C LYS A 355 -7.97 15.47 -4.75
N GLU A 356 -6.95 14.79 -5.24
CA GLU A 356 -5.61 15.35 -5.41
C GLU A 356 -5.58 16.40 -6.54
N SER A 357 -6.29 16.16 -7.64
CA SER A 357 -6.47 17.13 -8.73
C SER A 357 -7.24 18.39 -8.28
N LEU A 358 -8.26 18.22 -7.42
CA LEU A 358 -9.03 19.32 -6.83
C LEU A 358 -8.17 20.08 -5.82
N LYS A 359 -7.38 19.37 -5.01
CA LYS A 359 -6.43 20.02 -4.09
C LYS A 359 -5.38 20.82 -4.87
N ALA A 360 -4.80 20.26 -5.93
CA ALA A 360 -3.86 20.97 -6.79
C ALA A 360 -4.49 22.18 -7.52
N LYS A 361 -5.81 22.15 -7.82
CA LYS A 361 -6.55 23.33 -8.32
C LYS A 361 -6.75 24.39 -7.23
N VAL A 362 -7.05 23.99 -6.00
CA VAL A 362 -7.17 24.91 -4.84
C VAL A 362 -5.82 25.53 -4.49
N ASP A 363 -4.74 24.74 -4.49
CA ASP A 363 -3.38 25.21 -4.24
C ASP A 363 -2.94 26.21 -5.33
N LYS A 364 -3.40 26.06 -6.58
CA LYS A 364 -3.23 27.02 -7.70
C LYS A 364 -4.12 28.27 -7.60
N TRP A 365 -5.03 28.35 -6.64
CA TRP A 365 -5.85 29.53 -6.34
C TRP A 365 -5.55 30.10 -4.95
N ALA A 366 -4.52 29.58 -4.26
CA ALA A 366 -4.12 30.07 -2.94
C ALA A 366 -3.52 31.50 -3.01
N ASP A 367 -3.02 31.88 -4.18
CA ASP A 367 -2.57 33.23 -4.55
C ASP A 367 -3.72 34.22 -4.76
N TYR A 368 -4.98 33.76 -4.91
CA TYR A 368 -6.12 34.66 -5.16
C TYR A 368 -6.29 35.74 -4.08
N GLU A 369 -6.04 35.42 -2.81
CA GLU A 369 -6.14 36.39 -1.72
C GLU A 369 -4.93 37.35 -1.68
N GLU A 370 -3.76 36.93 -2.18
CA GLU A 370 -2.57 37.77 -2.37
C GLU A 370 -2.76 38.72 -3.56
N VAL A 371 -3.18 38.20 -4.72
CA VAL A 371 -3.56 38.99 -5.91
C VAL A 371 -4.71 39.95 -5.58
N LYS A 372 -5.69 39.54 -4.77
CA LYS A 372 -6.77 40.42 -4.29
C LYS A 372 -6.25 41.51 -3.36
N GLN A 373 -5.30 41.23 -2.48
CA GLN A 373 -4.64 42.26 -1.66
C GLN A 373 -3.78 43.20 -2.50
N GLU A 374 -3.02 42.70 -3.48
CA GLU A 374 -2.27 43.51 -4.44
C GLU A 374 -3.21 44.39 -5.27
N LEU A 375 -4.34 43.86 -5.72
CA LEU A 375 -5.35 44.59 -6.50
C LEU A 375 -6.13 45.59 -5.62
N GLU A 376 -6.41 45.28 -4.36
CA GLU A 376 -6.97 46.22 -3.39
C GLU A 376 -5.97 47.34 -3.05
N VAL A 377 -4.67 47.02 -2.93
CA VAL A 377 -3.59 48.00 -2.77
C VAL A 377 -3.46 48.85 -4.03
N LEU A 378 -3.42 48.26 -5.23
CA LEU A 378 -3.37 48.99 -6.51
C LEU A 378 -4.61 49.85 -6.69
N LYS A 379 -5.82 49.35 -6.40
CA LYS A 379 -7.06 50.14 -6.41
C LYS A 379 -7.00 51.26 -5.37
N SER A 380 -6.47 51.01 -4.17
CA SER A 380 -6.30 52.05 -3.16
C SER A 380 -5.27 53.11 -3.58
N ILE A 381 -4.24 52.76 -4.33
CA ILE A 381 -3.24 53.69 -4.85
C ILE A 381 -3.82 54.46 -6.06
N GLU A 382 -4.44 53.77 -7.02
CA GLU A 382 -5.04 54.36 -8.22
C GLU A 382 -6.18 55.31 -7.86
N PHE A 383 -7.07 54.93 -6.93
CA PHE A 383 -8.12 55.81 -6.44
C PHE A 383 -7.59 56.85 -5.43
N SER A 384 -6.65 56.54 -4.51
CA SER A 384 -6.11 57.57 -3.60
C SER A 384 -5.09 58.53 -4.23
N THR A 385 -4.66 58.29 -5.47
CA THR A 385 -3.86 59.25 -6.26
C THR A 385 -4.65 59.90 -7.41
N GLY A 386 -5.88 59.44 -7.65
CA GLY A 386 -6.79 60.00 -8.66
C GLY A 386 -8.03 60.71 -8.11
N ASP A 387 -8.46 60.42 -6.87
CA ASP A 387 -9.68 60.92 -6.23
C ASP A 387 -9.35 61.94 -5.10
N ASP A 388 -8.81 63.07 -5.51
CA ASP A 388 -8.88 64.33 -4.75
C ASP A 388 -10.15 65.15 -5.15
N ASP A 389 -11.05 64.55 -5.94
CA ASP A 389 -12.37 65.06 -6.34
C ASP A 389 -13.32 63.93 -6.84
N GLU A 390 -14.32 63.59 -6.01
CA GLU A 390 -15.60 62.91 -6.33
C GLU A 390 -15.68 61.35 -6.48
N ALA A 391 -15.93 60.66 -5.36
CA ALA A 391 -16.33 59.24 -5.28
C ALA A 391 -17.63 58.86 -6.03
N PRO A 392 -17.82 57.62 -6.56
CA PRO A 392 -18.62 56.60 -5.83
C PRO A 392 -18.45 55.07 -6.19
N GLN A 393 -19.11 54.20 -5.39
CA GLN A 393 -19.69 52.85 -5.68
C GLN A 393 -18.76 51.61 -5.92
N ASP A 394 -18.84 50.58 -5.06
CA ASP A 394 -19.70 49.34 -5.08
C ASP A 394 -19.20 48.24 -6.07
N LEU A 395 -19.42 46.93 -5.92
CA LEU A 395 -20.46 46.07 -5.32
C LEU A 395 -19.82 44.79 -4.71
N GLU A 396 -20.40 43.99 -3.80
CA GLU A 396 -21.47 44.16 -2.79
C GLU A 396 -21.39 42.99 -1.78
N GLY A 397 -21.88 43.15 -0.54
CA GLY A 397 -22.05 42.02 0.40
C GLY A 397 -20.74 41.38 0.87
N VAL A 398 -20.69 40.15 1.39
CA VAL A 398 -21.70 39.29 2.09
C VAL A 398 -20.91 38.64 3.24
N PRO A 399 -21.37 38.55 4.51
CA PRO A 399 -22.73 38.60 5.04
C PRO A 399 -23.07 39.80 5.96
N SER A 400 -24.37 39.98 6.21
CA SER A 400 -25.03 40.92 7.14
C SER A 400 -24.75 42.43 6.96
N LYS A 401 -25.71 43.11 6.33
CA LYS A 401 -25.64 44.53 5.87
C LYS A 401 -25.82 45.59 6.97
N GLY A 402 -26.11 45.20 8.22
CA GLY A 402 -26.26 46.13 9.35
C GLY A 402 -24.93 46.47 10.02
N ASP A 403 -24.23 45.44 10.50
CA ASP A 403 -23.02 45.55 11.30
C ASP A 403 -21.87 46.31 10.60
N THR A 404 -21.78 46.25 9.26
CA THR A 404 -20.72 46.93 8.50
C THR A 404 -20.94 48.43 8.40
N LEU A 405 -22.18 48.87 8.14
CA LEU A 405 -22.54 50.29 8.15
C LEU A 405 -22.39 50.88 9.55
N GLU A 406 -22.86 50.16 10.58
CA GLU A 406 -22.72 50.59 11.97
C GLU A 406 -21.25 50.68 12.39
N LYS A 407 -20.41 49.68 12.05
CA LYS A 407 -18.96 49.73 12.30
C LYS A 407 -18.26 50.86 11.56
N LEU A 408 -18.64 51.15 10.31
CA LEU A 408 -18.04 52.25 9.55
C LEU A 408 -18.45 53.62 10.11
N LEU A 409 -19.72 53.78 10.52
CA LEU A 409 -20.20 54.97 11.20
C LEU A 409 -19.56 55.16 12.58
N LEU A 410 -19.38 54.08 13.36
CA LEU A 410 -18.67 54.11 14.63
C LEU A 410 -17.17 54.42 14.44
N ALA A 411 -16.51 53.85 13.43
CA ALA A 411 -15.13 54.15 13.10
C ALA A 411 -14.95 55.61 12.66
N ARG A 412 -15.84 56.13 11.80
CA ARG A 412 -15.85 57.53 11.38
C ARG A 412 -16.18 58.48 12.54
N ASN A 413 -17.15 58.15 13.38
CA ASN A 413 -17.50 58.93 14.56
C ASN A 413 -16.35 58.97 15.58
N LYS A 414 -15.68 57.82 15.82
CA LYS A 414 -14.48 57.76 16.65
C LYS A 414 -13.34 58.58 16.06
N LYS A 415 -13.04 58.45 14.77
CA LYS A 415 -11.99 59.23 14.08
C LYS A 415 -12.27 60.74 14.14
N LEU A 416 -13.51 61.16 13.88
CA LEU A 416 -13.94 62.55 14.03
C LEU A 416 -13.83 63.05 15.46
N ASN A 417 -14.14 62.21 16.46
CA ASN A 417 -14.01 62.58 17.87
C ASN A 417 -12.53 62.68 18.29
N ASP A 418 -11.67 61.77 17.83
CA ASP A 418 -10.23 61.80 18.05
C ASP A 418 -9.62 63.06 17.39
N GLU A 419 -9.94 63.34 16.12
CA GLU A 419 -9.54 64.58 15.40
C GLU A 419 -10.03 65.84 16.13
N LEU A 420 -11.27 65.84 16.63
CA LEU A 420 -11.86 66.94 17.40
C LEU A 420 -11.16 67.12 18.76
N THR A 421 -10.70 66.04 19.42
CA THR A 421 -9.85 66.18 20.62
C THR A 421 -8.48 66.76 20.31
N ILE A 422 -7.85 66.34 19.21
CA ILE A 422 -6.55 66.88 18.77
C ILE A 422 -6.69 68.37 18.43
N LEU A 423 -7.74 68.77 17.71
CA LEU A 423 -8.04 70.17 17.39
C LEU A 423 -8.36 71.00 18.64
N ARG A 424 -9.02 70.43 19.65
CA ARG A 424 -9.23 71.12 20.94
C ARG A 424 -7.93 71.32 21.70
N VAL A 425 -7.05 70.33 21.74
CA VAL A 425 -5.73 70.44 22.41
C VAL A 425 -4.84 71.44 21.67
N SER A 426 -4.75 71.36 20.33
CA SER A 426 -3.95 72.31 19.56
C SER A 426 -4.49 73.73 19.64
N HIS A 427 -5.81 73.92 19.69
CA HIS A 427 -6.42 75.23 19.94
C HIS A 427 -6.07 75.77 21.34
N GLN A 428 -6.13 74.94 22.39
CA GLN A 428 -5.70 75.32 23.74
C GLN A 428 -4.21 75.66 23.81
N ASP A 429 -3.34 74.94 23.10
CA ASP A 429 -1.90 75.22 23.07
C ASP A 429 -1.57 76.48 22.24
N LEU A 430 -2.31 76.75 21.16
CA LEU A 430 -2.26 78.02 20.44
C LEU A 430 -2.75 79.18 21.30
N GLN A 431 -3.83 78.99 22.07
CA GLN A 431 -4.34 80.01 22.98
C GLN A 431 -3.35 80.30 24.11
N ARG A 432 -2.75 79.28 24.74
CA ARG A 432 -1.66 79.45 25.71
C ARG A 432 -0.49 80.23 25.14
N ARG A 433 -0.03 79.90 23.92
CA ARG A 433 1.05 80.66 23.26
C ARG A 433 0.67 82.11 22.98
N LEU A 434 -0.59 82.41 22.69
CA LEU A 434 -1.07 83.79 22.57
C LEU A 434 -1.09 84.51 23.93
N GLU A 435 -1.52 83.83 24.99
CA GLU A 435 -1.49 84.34 26.37
C GLU A 435 -0.03 84.60 26.82
N ASP A 436 0.89 83.65 26.60
CA ASP A 436 2.33 83.79 26.88
C ASP A 436 2.95 84.97 26.11
N LEU A 437 2.71 85.07 24.80
CA LEU A 437 3.22 86.18 23.97
C LEU A 437 2.61 87.53 24.37
N GLN A 438 1.36 87.55 24.83
CA GLN A 438 0.71 88.76 25.33
C GLN A 438 1.28 89.17 26.71
N GLU A 439 1.63 88.21 27.57
CA GLU A 439 2.37 88.47 28.80
C GLU A 439 3.77 89.01 28.50
N GLU A 440 4.54 88.38 27.60
CA GLU A 440 5.85 88.86 27.16
C GLU A 440 5.79 90.27 26.54
N LEU A 441 4.78 90.57 25.72
CA LEU A 441 4.55 91.91 25.18
C LEU A 441 4.22 92.92 26.29
N SER A 442 3.37 92.56 27.24
CA SER A 442 3.04 93.44 28.38
C SER A 442 4.27 93.71 29.26
N ARG A 443 5.11 92.69 29.47
CA ARG A 443 6.35 92.78 30.25
C ARG A 443 7.40 93.62 29.54
N THR A 444 7.64 93.39 28.26
CA THR A 444 8.60 94.17 27.47
C THR A 444 8.14 95.63 27.32
N ASN A 445 6.84 95.88 27.21
CA ASN A 445 6.29 97.24 27.24
C ASN A 445 6.49 97.90 28.61
N ALA A 446 6.29 97.18 29.72
CA ALA A 446 6.58 97.70 31.06
C ALA A 446 8.08 97.89 31.35
N GLU A 447 8.96 97.08 30.75
CA GLU A 447 10.41 97.28 30.79
C GLU A 447 10.84 98.48 29.92
N LEU A 448 10.22 98.69 28.75
CA LEU A 448 10.39 99.87 27.90
C LEU A 448 9.93 101.15 28.60
N GLU A 449 8.75 101.15 29.23
CA GLU A 449 8.23 102.29 29.98
C GLU A 449 9.14 102.64 31.17
N LYS A 450 9.68 101.63 31.89
CA LYS A 450 10.70 101.85 32.93
C LYS A 450 11.98 102.45 32.35
N ALA A 451 12.43 101.97 31.19
CA ALA A 451 13.63 102.50 30.53
C ALA A 451 13.42 103.94 30.04
N GLN A 452 12.25 104.27 29.49
CA GLN A 452 11.87 105.64 29.11
C GLN A 452 11.81 106.56 30.33
N ASN A 453 11.13 106.17 31.42
CA ASN A 453 11.08 106.94 32.66
C ASN A 453 12.47 107.13 33.31
N LEU A 454 13.38 106.15 33.18
CA LEU A 454 14.76 106.29 33.65
C LEU A 454 15.57 107.20 32.72
N ASN A 455 15.34 107.14 31.41
CA ASN A 455 16.05 107.99 30.45
C ASN A 455 15.56 109.44 30.54
N GLU A 456 14.27 109.70 30.71
CA GLU A 456 13.72 111.03 31.00
C GLU A 456 14.28 111.61 32.31
N LYS A 457 14.44 110.77 33.35
CA LYS A 457 15.15 111.17 34.58
C LYS A 457 16.60 111.52 34.31
N LEU A 458 17.34 110.67 33.59
CA LEU A 458 18.74 110.94 33.23
C LEU A 458 18.88 112.18 32.34
N GLU A 459 17.92 112.45 31.45
CA GLU A 459 17.86 113.66 30.63
C GLU A 459 17.57 114.88 31.49
N SER A 460 16.65 114.81 32.46
CA SER A 460 16.40 115.90 33.42
C SER A 460 17.56 116.13 34.39
N ASP A 461 18.25 115.06 34.81
CA ASP A 461 19.45 115.12 35.65
C ASP A 461 20.63 115.68 34.85
N LEU A 462 20.76 115.34 33.56
CA LEU A 462 21.74 115.94 32.65
C LEU A 462 21.41 117.39 32.30
N GLU A 463 20.13 117.76 32.16
CA GLU A 463 19.72 119.16 31.99
C GLU A 463 20.07 119.97 33.24
N ASN A 464 19.82 119.42 34.44
CA ASN A 464 20.27 120.01 35.70
C ASN A 464 21.80 120.09 35.78
N LEU A 465 22.54 119.03 35.43
CA LEU A 465 24.02 119.02 35.41
C LEU A 465 24.61 119.93 34.34
N GLN A 466 23.90 120.16 33.24
CA GLN A 466 24.29 121.09 32.17
C GLN A 466 23.90 122.53 32.54
N ALA A 467 22.84 122.75 33.30
CA ALA A 467 22.52 124.04 33.90
C ALA A 467 23.51 124.41 35.01
N GLU A 468 23.88 123.48 35.89
CA GLU A 468 24.96 123.65 36.86
C GLU A 468 26.32 123.78 36.17
N GLY A 469 26.60 122.97 35.15
CA GLY A 469 27.84 122.98 34.37
C GLY A 469 28.04 124.27 33.56
N ALA A 470 26.98 124.79 32.94
CA ALA A 470 26.98 126.08 32.24
C ALA A 470 27.15 127.27 33.21
N ASN A 471 26.72 127.11 34.48
CA ASN A 471 27.00 128.08 35.54
C ASN A 471 28.39 127.88 36.19
N ALA A 472 29.01 126.70 36.05
CA ALA A 472 30.31 126.38 36.64
C ALA A 472 31.51 126.75 35.74
N PHE A 473 31.41 126.59 34.41
CA PHE A 473 32.47 126.99 33.47
C PHE A 473 31.92 127.49 32.12
N PRO A 474 32.06 128.78 31.77
CA PRO A 474 31.73 129.29 30.45
C PRO A 474 32.91 129.18 29.46
N SER A 475 32.59 128.79 28.22
CA SER A 475 33.47 128.75 27.03
C SER A 475 34.45 127.58 26.92
N GLY A 476 34.44 126.89 25.76
CA GLY A 476 35.43 125.89 25.38
C GLY A 476 34.95 125.00 24.23
N ALA A 477 35.41 125.27 23.01
CA ALA A 477 34.99 124.52 21.82
C ALA A 477 35.76 123.20 21.62
N SER A 478 35.06 122.21 21.06
CA SER A 478 35.55 121.14 20.17
C SER A 478 36.75 120.28 20.58
N VAL A 479 36.64 118.94 20.43
CA VAL A 479 37.38 118.11 19.45
C VAL A 479 37.12 116.61 19.70
N ALA A 480 37.21 115.82 18.62
CA ALA A 480 36.99 114.38 18.57
C ALA A 480 37.99 113.52 19.38
N GLY A 481 37.60 112.28 19.69
CA GLY A 481 38.49 111.26 20.25
C GLY A 481 37.86 109.86 20.27
N THR A 482 38.11 109.07 19.23
CA THR A 482 38.01 107.60 19.28
C THR A 482 39.01 107.03 20.28
N TYR A 483 38.74 105.84 20.89
CA TYR A 483 39.68 104.70 21.00
C TYR A 483 39.03 103.47 21.70
N ILE A 484 39.61 102.29 21.46
CA ILE A 484 39.14 100.95 21.88
C ILE A 484 40.05 100.39 22.99
N THR A 485 39.50 99.66 23.99
CA THR A 485 40.15 98.59 24.81
C THR A 485 39.18 98.12 25.94
N ARG A 486 39.25 96.93 26.58
CA ARG A 486 39.88 95.60 26.32
C ARG A 486 39.51 94.58 27.44
N ALA A 487 39.22 93.31 27.06
CA ALA A 487 39.36 92.03 27.83
C ALA A 487 38.58 91.87 29.18
N GLN A 488 38.53 90.72 29.89
CA GLN A 488 39.33 89.47 29.88
C GLN A 488 38.55 88.29 30.53
N GLY A 489 38.35 87.11 29.91
CA GLY A 489 39.11 85.85 30.16
C GLY A 489 38.47 84.89 31.21
N ARG A 490 38.93 83.65 31.49
CA ARG A 490 39.40 82.50 30.65
C ARG A 490 39.65 81.23 31.52
N LYS A 491 39.29 80.01 31.05
CA LYS A 491 39.74 78.61 31.41
C LYS A 491 38.55 77.63 31.55
N GLY A 492 38.59 76.34 31.19
CA GLY A 492 39.60 75.54 30.46
C GLY A 492 39.98 74.21 31.14
N GLY A 493 39.75 73.06 30.48
CA GLY A 493 40.26 71.74 30.91
C GLY A 493 39.57 70.53 30.25
N ARG A 494 40.35 69.53 29.79
CA ARG A 494 39.90 68.24 29.23
C ARG A 494 40.68 67.09 29.88
N ILE A 495 40.02 65.97 30.19
CA ILE A 495 40.63 64.63 30.34
C ILE A 495 39.60 63.53 30.05
N SER A 496 40.07 62.31 29.77
CA SER A 496 39.37 61.06 29.39
C SER A 496 40.29 59.87 29.79
N PRO A 497 39.91 58.56 29.85
CA PRO A 497 38.62 57.87 29.59
C PRO A 497 38.19 56.87 30.73
N THR A 498 37.13 56.08 30.46
CA THR A 498 36.98 54.62 30.74
C THR A 498 35.76 54.19 31.59
N SER A 499 34.95 53.27 31.03
CA SER A 499 33.93 52.39 31.64
C SER A 499 32.67 53.02 32.29
N SER A 500 31.51 52.35 32.35
CA SER A 500 30.85 51.36 31.46
C SER A 500 29.42 51.08 31.99
N ILE A 501 28.50 50.67 31.09
CA ILE A 501 27.29 49.85 31.39
C ILE A 501 26.12 50.54 32.16
N ILE A 502 24.88 50.13 31.79
CA ILE A 502 23.55 50.41 32.39
C ILE A 502 22.86 51.75 32.06
N SER A 503 21.89 51.62 31.13
CA SER A 503 20.49 52.11 31.17
C SER A 503 20.13 53.61 31.22
N GLY A 504 19.16 54.00 30.38
CA GLY A 504 18.60 55.37 30.22
C GLY A 504 18.64 55.79 28.75
N ILE A 505 17.63 55.55 27.91
CA ILE A 505 16.35 56.30 27.81
C ILE A 505 16.60 57.82 27.68
N ASP A 506 16.74 58.26 26.43
CA ASP A 506 15.84 59.17 25.67
C ASP A 506 15.41 60.53 26.28
N PRO A 507 14.92 61.50 25.49
CA PRO A 507 15.31 61.97 24.14
C PRO A 507 15.81 63.43 24.18
N ARG A 508 16.20 64.01 23.01
CA ARG A 508 15.87 65.38 22.51
C ARG A 508 16.94 65.96 21.57
N THR A 509 16.49 66.74 20.58
CA THR A 509 17.28 67.58 19.64
C THR A 509 18.15 66.82 18.61
N SER A 510 18.30 67.24 17.36
CA SER A 510 17.52 68.19 16.55
C SER A 510 17.74 67.90 15.06
N LEU A 511 16.79 68.34 14.23
CA LEU A 511 16.87 68.55 12.79
C LEU A 511 18.28 68.89 12.27
N GLY A 512 18.75 68.15 11.25
CA GLY A 512 20.07 68.32 10.64
C GLY A 512 20.17 67.57 9.30
N GLU A 513 19.69 68.20 8.24
CA GLU A 513 19.70 67.73 6.86
C GLU A 513 21.14 67.45 6.34
N ARG A 514 21.40 66.20 5.93
CA ARG A 514 22.39 65.80 4.90
C ARG A 514 22.37 64.30 4.69
N GLU A 515 22.23 63.86 3.44
CA GLU A 515 22.70 62.54 3.04
C GLU A 515 24.22 62.43 3.27
N PRO A 516 24.67 61.24 3.69
CA PRO A 516 25.78 60.63 2.97
C PRO A 516 25.42 59.22 2.52
N MET A 517 25.44 59.01 1.20
CA MET A 517 25.58 57.70 0.58
C MET A 517 26.84 57.02 1.17
N GLY A 518 26.66 56.03 2.05
CA GLY A 518 27.77 55.39 2.76
C GLY A 518 27.32 54.18 3.58
N GLY A 519 27.52 52.97 3.03
CA GLY A 519 27.07 51.74 3.65
C GLY A 519 27.70 51.48 5.03
N GLY A 520 26.86 51.18 6.03
CA GLY A 520 27.31 50.81 7.38
C GLY A 520 26.20 50.64 8.42
N SER A 521 25.09 51.38 8.32
CA SER A 521 24.05 51.41 9.36
C SER A 521 22.83 50.49 9.13
N GLY A 522 22.78 49.74 8.03
CA GLY A 522 21.58 48.97 7.64
C GLY A 522 21.35 47.64 8.38
N ILE A 523 22.42 47.02 8.92
CA ILE A 523 22.34 45.64 9.41
C ILE A 523 21.64 45.51 10.77
N LEU A 524 21.89 46.44 11.72
CA LEU A 524 21.32 46.36 13.07
C LEU A 524 19.79 46.61 13.10
N PRO A 525 19.24 47.60 12.37
CA PRO A 525 17.80 47.77 12.23
C PRO A 525 17.13 46.58 11.54
N MET A 526 17.77 46.00 10.53
CA MET A 526 17.27 44.80 9.86
C MET A 526 17.28 43.57 10.78
N VAL A 527 18.35 43.35 11.55
CA VAL A 527 18.43 42.24 12.52
C VAL A 527 17.45 42.41 13.68
N THR A 528 17.21 43.64 14.16
CA THR A 528 16.16 43.88 15.17
C THR A 528 14.76 43.66 14.60
N ALA A 529 14.47 44.13 13.38
CA ALA A 529 13.22 43.83 12.69
C ALA A 529 13.02 42.33 12.42
N GLN A 530 14.08 41.61 12.03
CA GLN A 530 14.05 40.14 11.88
C GLN A 530 13.79 39.46 13.23
N ARG A 531 14.53 39.82 14.29
CA ARG A 531 14.32 39.31 15.65
C ARG A 531 12.87 39.52 16.10
N ASP A 532 12.30 40.69 15.85
CA ASP A 532 10.95 41.03 16.30
C ASP A 532 9.88 40.32 15.45
N ARG A 533 10.14 40.10 14.14
CA ARG A 533 9.34 39.18 13.29
C ARG A 533 9.43 37.74 13.79
N PHE A 534 10.60 37.23 14.15
CA PHE A 534 10.77 35.89 14.72
C PHE A 534 10.09 35.76 16.08
N LYS A 535 10.17 36.78 16.94
CA LYS A 535 9.47 36.81 18.23
C LYS A 535 7.94 36.82 18.04
N LYS A 536 7.43 37.59 17.08
CA LYS A 536 6.00 37.57 16.71
C LYS A 536 5.58 36.20 16.14
N ARG A 537 6.38 35.61 15.25
CA ARG A 537 6.12 34.27 14.68
C ARG A 537 6.15 33.20 15.77
N ASN A 538 7.08 33.26 16.72
CA ASN A 538 7.16 32.31 17.83
C ASN A 538 5.95 32.45 18.77
N ALA A 539 5.51 33.67 19.09
CA ALA A 539 4.28 33.88 19.87
C ALA A 539 3.01 33.36 19.15
N LEU A 540 2.93 33.51 17.82
CA LEU A 540 1.85 32.94 17.02
C LEU A 540 1.90 31.41 16.99
N LEU A 541 3.08 30.81 16.85
CA LEU A 541 3.27 29.35 16.91
C LEU A 541 2.95 28.79 18.31
N GLU A 542 3.31 29.50 19.38
CA GLU A 542 2.94 29.15 20.76
C GLU A 542 1.41 29.23 20.96
N GLN A 543 0.74 30.22 20.36
CA GLN A 543 -0.72 30.32 20.36
C GLN A 543 -1.37 29.17 19.59
N GLU A 544 -0.94 28.91 18.35
CA GLU A 544 -1.43 27.81 17.50
C GLU A 544 -1.19 26.43 18.15
N LEU A 545 -0.04 26.26 18.81
CA LEU A 545 0.26 25.08 19.63
C LEU A 545 -0.69 24.97 20.83
N SER A 546 -1.06 26.09 21.47
CA SER A 546 -2.03 26.08 22.58
C SER A 546 -3.46 25.77 22.10
N GLU A 547 -3.84 26.25 20.92
CA GLU A 547 -5.16 26.05 20.32
C GLU A 547 -5.34 24.62 19.80
N SER A 548 -4.32 24.07 19.12
CA SER A 548 -4.30 22.66 18.74
C SER A 548 -4.33 21.71 19.95
N HIS A 549 -3.62 22.02 21.04
CA HIS A 549 -3.76 21.27 22.29
C HIS A 549 -5.18 21.35 22.89
N ARG A 550 -5.83 22.52 22.84
CA ARG A 550 -7.24 22.67 23.28
C ARG A 550 -8.20 21.88 22.39
N ALA A 551 -8.05 21.93 21.07
CA ALA A 551 -8.85 21.14 20.13
C ALA A 551 -8.68 19.63 20.35
N VAL A 552 -7.44 19.15 20.56
CA VAL A 552 -7.18 17.74 20.90
C VAL A 552 -7.80 17.35 22.26
N GLN A 553 -7.83 18.25 23.24
CA GLN A 553 -8.52 17.99 24.51
C GLN A 553 -10.04 17.93 24.34
N GLN A 554 -10.64 18.85 23.55
CA GLN A 554 -12.07 18.85 23.24
C GLN A 554 -12.47 17.57 22.48
N LEU A 555 -11.76 17.20 21.41
CA LEU A 555 -12.01 15.98 20.66
C LEU A 555 -11.85 14.71 21.53
N ARG A 556 -10.91 14.70 22.48
CA ARG A 556 -10.78 13.59 23.45
C ARG A 556 -11.96 13.52 24.42
N GLN A 557 -12.51 14.66 24.86
CA GLN A 557 -13.70 14.71 25.70
C GLN A 557 -14.96 14.28 24.92
N GLU A 558 -15.09 14.73 23.67
CA GLU A 558 -16.19 14.33 22.76
C GLU A 558 -16.14 12.83 22.45
N VAL A 559 -14.98 12.28 22.08
CA VAL A 559 -14.80 10.84 21.89
C VAL A 559 -15.12 10.05 23.15
N ALA A 560 -14.75 10.54 24.34
CA ALA A 560 -15.11 9.90 25.61
C ALA A 560 -16.62 9.97 25.90
N ALA A 561 -17.28 11.08 25.55
CA ALA A 561 -18.73 11.22 25.66
C ALA A 561 -19.45 10.28 24.69
N LEU A 562 -19.08 10.28 23.40
CA LEU A 562 -19.62 9.36 22.38
C LEU A 562 -19.38 7.89 22.74
N GLN A 563 -18.22 7.53 23.31
CA GLN A 563 -17.98 6.17 23.81
C GLN A 563 -18.92 5.80 24.96
N LYS A 564 -19.15 6.73 25.91
CA LYS A 564 -20.09 6.53 27.02
C LYS A 564 -21.53 6.40 26.52
N ASP A 565 -21.92 7.21 25.55
CA ASP A 565 -23.27 7.20 24.99
C ASP A 565 -23.50 5.97 24.09
N ASN A 566 -22.50 5.53 23.33
CA ASN A 566 -22.54 4.25 22.61
C ASN A 566 -22.65 3.05 23.57
N LEU A 567 -21.98 3.08 24.72
CA LEU A 567 -22.16 2.06 25.77
C LEU A 567 -23.55 2.12 26.39
N ASN A 568 -24.11 3.30 26.64
CA ASN A 568 -25.48 3.50 27.14
C ASN A 568 -26.54 3.05 26.11
N LEU A 569 -26.31 3.31 24.81
CA LEU A 569 -27.13 2.79 23.71
C LEU A 569 -27.04 1.28 23.60
N TYR A 570 -25.85 0.69 23.76
CA TYR A 570 -25.68 -0.76 23.81
C TYR A 570 -26.38 -1.37 25.03
N GLU A 571 -26.28 -0.74 26.21
CA GLU A 571 -27.03 -1.09 27.42
C GLU A 571 -28.53 -1.08 27.17
N LYS A 572 -29.09 0.04 26.69
CA LYS A 572 -30.52 0.17 26.36
C LYS A 572 -30.96 -0.86 25.31
N THR A 573 -30.16 -1.09 24.27
CA THR A 573 -30.45 -2.11 23.24
C THR A 573 -30.42 -3.51 23.83
N ARG A 574 -29.51 -3.80 24.77
CA ARG A 574 -29.46 -5.06 25.52
C ARG A 574 -30.65 -5.19 26.47
N TYR A 575 -31.06 -4.15 27.19
CA TYR A 575 -32.26 -4.17 28.03
C TYR A 575 -33.53 -4.38 27.18
N VAL A 576 -33.70 -3.65 26.08
CA VAL A 576 -34.85 -3.80 25.17
C VAL A 576 -34.88 -5.18 24.50
N SER A 577 -33.75 -5.71 24.03
CA SER A 577 -33.70 -7.06 23.45
C SER A 577 -33.90 -8.16 24.49
N THR A 578 -33.41 -8.00 25.72
CA THR A 578 -33.64 -8.95 26.82
C THR A 578 -35.09 -8.89 27.31
N TYR A 579 -35.71 -7.70 27.33
CA TYR A 579 -37.12 -7.51 27.69
C TYR A 579 -38.07 -8.00 26.59
N SER A 580 -37.76 -7.73 25.32
CA SER A 580 -38.44 -8.30 24.15
C SER A 580 -38.38 -9.84 24.16
N ARG A 581 -37.25 -10.42 24.58
CA ARG A 581 -37.10 -11.86 24.79
C ARG A 581 -37.75 -12.37 26.10
N GLY A 582 -38.12 -11.49 27.01
CA GLY A 582 -38.75 -11.79 28.31
C GLY A 582 -40.27 -11.92 28.27
N GLY A 583 -40.92 -11.56 27.15
CA GLY A 583 -42.38 -11.67 26.99
C GLY A 583 -42.91 -13.09 26.72
N ALA A 584 -42.04 -14.09 26.59
CA ALA A 584 -42.40 -15.48 26.30
C ALA A 584 -41.86 -16.44 27.37
N THR A 585 -42.71 -16.79 28.32
CA THR A 585 -42.44 -17.91 29.24
C THR A 585 -42.58 -19.24 28.50
N THR A 586 -41.48 -19.86 28.06
CA THR A 586 -41.25 -21.33 28.13
C THR A 586 -39.92 -21.74 27.49
N SER A 587 -39.24 -22.67 28.17
CA SER A 587 -38.40 -23.76 27.63
C SER A 587 -37.14 -23.47 26.79
N SER A 588 -36.11 -24.27 27.08
CA SER A 588 -34.78 -24.21 26.47
C SER A 588 -34.72 -24.84 25.06
N SER A 589 -33.56 -24.67 24.40
CA SER A 589 -33.11 -25.37 23.18
C SER A 589 -33.90 -25.16 21.88
N SER A 590 -33.58 -24.08 21.16
CA SER A 590 -33.34 -24.12 19.71
C SER A 590 -32.57 -22.88 19.27
N ALA A 591 -31.48 -23.08 18.54
CA ALA A 591 -30.71 -22.02 17.89
C ALA A 591 -30.94 -22.04 16.37
N TYR A 592 -32.20 -22.13 15.92
CA TYR A 592 -32.64 -21.74 14.57
C TYR A 592 -34.16 -21.50 14.62
N ALA A 593 -34.58 -20.24 14.59
CA ALA A 593 -35.98 -19.86 14.45
C ALA A 593 -36.09 -18.55 13.66
N THR A 594 -36.52 -18.66 12.40
CA THR A 594 -36.98 -17.53 11.59
C THR A 594 -38.25 -16.94 12.21
N ASN A 595 -38.18 -15.73 12.74
CA ASN A 595 -39.33 -15.07 13.38
C ASN A 595 -40.08 -14.18 12.37
N PRO A 596 -41.38 -14.42 12.08
CA PRO A 596 -42.10 -13.73 11.02
C PRO A 596 -42.79 -12.45 11.53
N ASN A 597 -42.03 -11.38 11.82
CA ASN A 597 -42.62 -10.10 12.20
C ASN A 597 -41.92 -8.90 11.50
N PRO A 598 -42.55 -8.26 10.49
CA PRO A 598 -41.87 -7.41 9.51
C PRO A 598 -41.64 -5.94 9.96
N SER A 599 -41.57 -5.67 11.26
CA SER A 599 -41.48 -4.30 11.81
C SER A 599 -40.24 -4.00 12.67
N THR A 600 -39.32 -4.96 12.83
CA THR A 600 -38.02 -4.72 13.46
C THR A 600 -36.98 -4.25 12.44
N VAL A 601 -36.85 -2.92 12.28
CA VAL A 601 -35.80 -2.33 11.45
C VAL A 601 -34.42 -2.64 12.03
N THR A 602 -33.68 -3.54 11.39
CA THR A 602 -32.24 -3.73 11.64
C THR A 602 -31.46 -2.51 11.15
N ILE A 603 -31.30 -1.52 12.02
CA ILE A 603 -30.36 -0.40 11.81
C ILE A 603 -28.94 -0.96 11.80
N GLY A 604 -28.27 -0.86 10.65
CA GLY A 604 -26.91 -1.37 10.46
C GLY A 604 -26.53 -1.50 8.99
N GLY A 605 -26.32 -0.37 8.30
CA GLY A 605 -25.87 -0.35 6.90
C GLY A 605 -24.39 -0.73 6.74
N THR A 606 -24.10 -1.49 5.68
CA THR A 606 -22.84 -1.49 4.91
C THR A 606 -21.53 -1.25 5.70
N GLY A 607 -21.15 -2.17 6.57
CA GLY A 607 -19.85 -2.18 7.23
C GLY A 607 -19.80 -3.31 8.26
N ASN A 608 -18.69 -4.06 8.31
CA ASN A 608 -18.55 -5.35 9.02
C ASN A 608 -18.87 -5.24 10.55
N PRO A 609 -20.12 -5.42 11.01
CA PRO A 609 -20.58 -4.74 12.22
C PRO A 609 -20.35 -5.57 13.49
N GLY A 610 -20.17 -6.89 13.35
CA GLY A 610 -19.92 -7.79 14.47
C GLY A 610 -18.69 -7.39 15.31
N MET A 611 -17.68 -6.77 14.70
CA MET A 611 -16.41 -6.47 15.35
C MET A 611 -16.45 -5.18 16.21
N GLU A 612 -17.28 -4.20 15.85
CA GLU A 612 -17.54 -3.03 16.69
C GLU A 612 -18.54 -3.35 17.80
N LEU A 613 -19.58 -4.12 17.46
CA LEU A 613 -20.59 -4.55 18.42
C LEU A 613 -19.99 -5.48 19.50
N ASP A 614 -19.07 -6.39 19.14
CA ASP A 614 -18.28 -7.15 20.13
C ASP A 614 -17.29 -6.26 20.91
N ARG A 615 -16.77 -5.16 20.35
CA ARG A 615 -15.91 -4.21 21.09
C ARG A 615 -16.71 -3.53 22.20
N TYR A 616 -17.88 -2.97 21.88
CA TYR A 616 -18.75 -2.34 22.89
C TYR A 616 -19.32 -3.35 23.87
N ARG A 617 -19.71 -4.55 23.42
CA ARG A 617 -20.09 -5.68 24.28
C ARG A 617 -18.98 -6.05 25.28
N LYS A 618 -17.75 -6.21 24.82
CA LYS A 618 -16.60 -6.56 25.68
C LYS A 618 -16.24 -5.44 26.64
N ALA A 619 -16.36 -4.18 26.21
CA ALA A 619 -16.20 -3.03 27.08
C ALA A 619 -17.29 -3.01 28.17
N TYR A 620 -18.55 -3.19 27.81
CA TYR A 620 -19.67 -3.32 28.73
C TYR A 620 -19.51 -4.50 29.71
N GLU A 621 -19.20 -5.70 29.22
CA GLU A 621 -19.00 -6.90 30.04
C GLU A 621 -17.80 -6.76 30.99
N SER A 622 -16.79 -5.95 30.63
CA SER A 622 -15.66 -5.60 31.51
C SER A 622 -16.00 -4.56 32.58
N ASN A 623 -16.95 -3.66 32.30
CA ASN A 623 -17.43 -2.63 33.23
C ASN A 623 -18.48 -3.17 34.21
N ILE A 624 -19.35 -4.09 33.77
CA ILE A 624 -20.43 -4.68 34.59
C ILE A 624 -19.93 -5.80 35.51
N SER A 625 -18.76 -6.41 35.24
CA SER A 625 -18.25 -7.56 36.01
C SER A 625 -17.26 -7.15 37.10
N PRO A 626 -17.66 -7.12 38.39
CA PRO A 626 -16.76 -6.69 39.48
C PRO A 626 -15.52 -7.58 39.61
N PHE A 627 -15.62 -8.85 39.23
CA PHE A 627 -14.50 -9.80 39.23
C PHE A 627 -13.46 -9.55 38.13
N ALA A 628 -13.84 -8.97 36.97
CA ALA A 628 -12.86 -8.59 35.95
C ALA A 628 -12.08 -7.35 36.38
N ALA A 629 -12.77 -6.35 36.93
CA ALA A 629 -12.14 -5.20 37.56
C ALA A 629 -11.21 -5.62 38.73
N PHE A 630 -11.61 -6.61 39.52
CA PHE A 630 -10.77 -7.18 40.59
C PHE A 630 -9.51 -7.87 40.04
N ARG A 631 -9.63 -8.83 39.11
CA ARG A 631 -8.46 -9.49 38.47
C ARG A 631 -7.55 -8.49 37.76
N GLY A 632 -8.10 -7.43 37.15
CA GLY A 632 -7.33 -6.35 36.54
C GLY A 632 -6.52 -5.56 37.57
N ARG A 633 -7.11 -5.21 38.71
CA ARG A 633 -6.43 -4.51 39.81
C ARG A 633 -5.41 -5.41 40.53
N GLU A 634 -5.69 -6.70 40.64
CA GLU A 634 -4.83 -7.69 41.27
C GLU A 634 -3.61 -8.02 40.39
N SER A 635 -3.79 -8.27 39.10
CA SER A 635 -2.69 -8.43 38.14
C SER A 635 -1.84 -7.16 38.01
N ALA A 636 -2.45 -5.96 38.06
CA ALA A 636 -1.71 -4.70 38.13
C ALA A 636 -0.91 -4.54 39.44
N ARG A 637 -1.42 -5.06 40.58
CA ARG A 637 -0.66 -5.14 41.84
C ARG A 637 0.47 -6.17 41.77
N ALA A 638 0.25 -7.33 41.15
CA ALA A 638 1.30 -8.33 40.94
C ALA A 638 2.44 -7.77 40.07
N TYR A 639 2.10 -7.11 38.95
CA TYR A 639 3.09 -6.43 38.09
C TYR A 639 3.87 -5.33 38.84
N ARG A 640 3.22 -4.61 39.77
CA ARG A 640 3.90 -3.63 40.65
C ARG A 640 4.77 -4.27 41.74
N ARG A 641 4.56 -5.55 42.09
CA ARG A 641 5.40 -6.29 43.05
C ARG A 641 6.63 -6.96 42.44
N MET A 642 6.62 -7.21 41.12
CA MET A 642 7.78 -7.75 40.39
C MET A 642 8.95 -6.76 40.35
N SER A 643 10.17 -7.30 40.42
CA SER A 643 11.41 -6.52 40.32
C SER A 643 11.62 -5.94 38.91
N LEU A 644 12.50 -4.96 38.75
CA LEU A 644 12.79 -4.37 37.43
C LEU A 644 13.23 -5.40 36.36
N PRO A 645 14.18 -6.34 36.62
CA PRO A 645 14.51 -7.36 35.63
C PRO A 645 13.35 -8.32 35.37
N GLU A 646 12.58 -8.71 36.39
CA GLU A 646 11.37 -9.53 36.19
C GLU A 646 10.31 -8.84 35.32
N ARG A 647 10.13 -7.52 35.45
CA ARG A 647 9.22 -6.77 34.58
C ARG A 647 9.70 -6.73 33.14
N VAL A 648 11.02 -6.59 32.91
CA VAL A 648 11.61 -6.66 31.57
C VAL A 648 11.37 -8.05 30.99
N VAL A 649 11.72 -9.12 31.71
CA VAL A 649 11.46 -10.50 31.29
C VAL A 649 9.97 -10.71 31.00
N TYR A 650 9.07 -10.40 31.94
CA TYR A 650 7.62 -10.54 31.77
C TYR A 650 7.08 -9.76 30.57
N SER A 651 7.60 -8.56 30.30
CA SER A 651 7.23 -7.78 29.11
C SER A 651 7.67 -8.46 27.82
N ILE A 652 8.88 -9.02 27.79
CA ILE A 652 9.42 -9.78 26.65
C ILE A 652 8.64 -11.08 26.46
N THR A 653 8.40 -11.87 27.51
CA THR A 653 7.63 -13.12 27.42
C THR A 653 6.21 -12.83 26.94
N ARG A 654 5.57 -11.77 27.44
CA ARG A 654 4.24 -11.36 27.00
C ARG A 654 4.24 -10.87 25.55
N MET A 655 5.25 -10.14 25.10
CA MET A 655 5.41 -9.71 23.71
C MET A 655 5.59 -10.91 22.76
N VAL A 656 6.43 -11.87 23.14
CA VAL A 656 6.72 -13.11 22.39
C VAL A 656 5.50 -14.07 22.35
N LEU A 657 4.66 -14.07 23.39
CA LEU A 657 3.45 -14.89 23.44
C LEU A 657 2.20 -14.20 22.89
N ALA A 658 2.21 -12.88 22.68
CA ALA A 658 1.04 -12.12 22.25
C ALA A 658 0.65 -12.35 20.78
N SER A 659 1.59 -12.71 19.90
CA SER A 659 1.30 -12.94 18.48
C SER A 659 1.68 -14.36 18.02
N ARG A 660 0.88 -14.90 17.10
CA ARG A 660 1.11 -16.24 16.53
C ARG A 660 2.44 -16.32 15.77
N THR A 661 2.89 -15.22 15.17
CA THR A 661 4.16 -15.11 14.45
C THR A 661 5.36 -15.03 15.38
N SER A 662 5.30 -14.22 16.45
CA SER A 662 6.39 -14.13 17.45
C SER A 662 6.59 -15.45 18.20
N ARG A 663 5.50 -16.18 18.51
CA ARG A 663 5.59 -17.53 19.09
C ARG A 663 6.30 -18.52 18.17
N ASN A 664 6.01 -18.49 16.86
CA ASN A 664 6.66 -19.37 15.89
C ASN A 664 8.13 -18.99 15.67
N LEU A 665 8.46 -17.70 15.63
CA LEU A 665 9.84 -17.22 15.54
C LEU A 665 10.67 -17.59 16.78
N PHE A 666 10.10 -17.49 17.98
CA PHE A 666 10.78 -17.91 19.21
C PHE A 666 11.01 -19.42 19.24
N ALA A 667 10.04 -20.23 18.81
CA ALA A 667 10.23 -21.68 18.67
C ALA A 667 11.34 -22.01 17.66
N ALA A 668 11.37 -21.35 16.50
CA ALA A 668 12.42 -21.51 15.49
C ALA A 668 13.80 -21.07 16.03
N TYR A 669 13.87 -19.97 16.78
CA TYR A 669 15.08 -19.51 17.45
C TYR A 669 15.59 -20.52 18.48
N CYS A 670 14.72 -21.08 19.33
CA CYS A 670 15.10 -22.14 20.26
C CYS A 670 15.62 -23.37 19.53
N VAL A 671 14.98 -23.83 18.45
CA VAL A 671 15.44 -24.96 17.63
C VAL A 671 16.80 -24.65 16.98
N ALA A 672 16.98 -23.46 16.40
CA ALA A 672 18.24 -23.03 15.82
C ALA A 672 19.39 -22.97 16.85
N LEU A 673 19.10 -22.52 18.08
CA LEU A 673 20.06 -22.53 19.19
C LEU A 673 20.43 -23.97 19.58
N HIS A 674 19.47 -24.88 19.67
CA HIS A 674 19.75 -26.30 19.93
C HIS A 674 20.58 -26.94 18.81
N ILE A 675 20.28 -26.64 17.54
CA ILE A 675 21.08 -27.09 16.39
C ILE A 675 22.49 -26.52 16.46
N LEU A 676 22.67 -25.23 16.78
CA LEU A 676 23.98 -24.59 16.94
C LEU A 676 24.78 -25.24 18.07
N VAL A 677 24.16 -25.49 19.23
CA VAL A 677 24.81 -26.19 20.35
C VAL A 677 25.18 -27.61 19.95
N PHE A 678 24.30 -28.34 19.27
CA PHE A 678 24.58 -29.68 18.76
C PHE A 678 25.73 -29.67 17.74
N PHE A 679 25.80 -28.66 16.86
CA PHE A 679 26.88 -28.49 15.89
C PHE A 679 28.20 -28.10 16.56
N SER A 680 28.16 -27.28 17.62
CA SER A 680 29.35 -26.92 18.40
C SER A 680 29.90 -28.10 19.21
N LEU A 681 29.01 -28.93 19.79
CA LEU A 681 29.38 -30.18 20.47
C LEU A 681 29.87 -31.24 19.48
N TYR A 682 29.26 -31.32 18.30
CA TYR A 682 29.74 -32.19 17.22
C TYR A 682 31.13 -31.74 16.75
N TRP A 683 31.34 -30.45 16.50
CA TRP A 683 32.65 -29.93 16.05
C TRP A 683 33.74 -30.07 17.11
N MET A 684 33.41 -29.80 18.38
CA MET A 684 34.30 -30.05 19.51
C MET A 684 34.62 -31.55 19.63
N GLY A 685 33.60 -32.41 19.54
CA GLY A 685 33.74 -33.86 19.57
C GLY A 685 34.58 -34.41 18.41
N THR A 686 34.47 -33.86 17.19
CA THR A 686 35.34 -34.22 16.07
C THR A 686 36.76 -33.70 16.25
N ALA A 687 36.94 -32.50 16.80
CA ALA A 687 38.27 -31.94 17.08
C ALA A 687 38.99 -32.70 18.21
N ASP A 688 38.26 -33.13 19.24
CA ASP A 688 38.79 -34.00 20.29
C ASP A 688 39.03 -35.42 19.76
N PHE A 689 38.17 -35.96 18.89
CA PHE A 689 38.42 -37.24 18.22
C PHE A 689 39.67 -37.19 17.33
N GLU A 690 39.91 -36.09 16.61
CA GLU A 690 41.11 -35.89 15.79
C GLU A 690 42.39 -35.72 16.64
N ARG A 691 42.28 -35.06 17.81
CA ARG A 691 43.35 -35.01 18.83
C ARG A 691 43.63 -36.38 19.47
N HIS A 692 42.60 -37.17 19.72
CA HIS A 692 42.77 -38.54 20.24
C HIS A 692 43.25 -39.53 19.17
N ALA A 693 42.86 -39.37 17.90
CA ALA A 693 43.34 -40.17 16.78
C ALA A 693 44.81 -39.88 16.42
N SER A 694 45.23 -38.61 16.48
CA SER A 694 46.65 -38.24 16.31
C SER A 694 47.52 -38.71 17.49
N ASN A 695 46.98 -38.72 18.72
CA ASN A 695 47.61 -39.38 19.87
C ASN A 695 47.66 -40.93 19.71
N PHE A 696 46.64 -41.55 19.11
CA PHE A 696 46.66 -42.98 18.82
C PHE A 696 47.72 -43.33 17.75
N GLY A 697 47.78 -42.56 16.66
CA GLY A 697 48.77 -42.74 15.59
C GLY A 697 50.22 -42.53 16.06
N SER A 698 50.47 -41.55 16.92
CA SER A 698 51.79 -41.35 17.54
C SER A 698 52.13 -42.42 18.57
N SER A 699 51.16 -42.93 19.33
CA SER A 699 51.38 -44.07 20.25
C SER A 699 51.74 -45.37 19.51
N ALA A 700 51.15 -45.62 18.34
CA ALA A 700 51.50 -46.77 17.49
C ALA A 700 52.91 -46.66 16.91
N ALA A 701 53.32 -45.45 16.48
CA ALA A 701 54.68 -45.19 16.01
C ALA A 701 55.73 -45.31 17.14
N ALA A 702 55.40 -44.85 18.35
CA ALA A 702 56.26 -45.02 19.52
C ALA A 702 56.37 -46.48 19.97
N ALA A 703 55.28 -47.26 19.89
CA ALA A 703 55.28 -48.70 20.21
C ALA A 703 56.17 -49.50 19.23
N ALA A 704 56.20 -49.14 17.94
CA ALA A 704 57.09 -49.75 16.95
C ALA A 704 58.59 -49.43 17.21
N ALA A 705 58.90 -48.27 17.78
CA ALA A 705 60.26 -47.89 18.15
C ALA A 705 60.72 -48.47 19.52
N GLY A 706 59.79 -48.63 20.47
CA GLY A 706 60.08 -49.18 21.81
C GLY A 706 60.24 -50.70 21.86
N ALA A 707 59.70 -51.44 20.89
CA ALA A 707 59.78 -52.90 20.84
C ALA A 707 61.21 -53.47 20.58
N ALA A 708 62.20 -52.62 20.34
CA ALA A 708 63.60 -53.01 20.14
C ALA A 708 64.46 -52.99 21.42
N SER A 709 63.93 -52.56 22.58
CA SER A 709 64.74 -52.44 23.81
C SER A 709 63.99 -52.71 25.12
N GLY A 710 64.24 -53.87 25.72
CA GLY A 710 64.50 -53.96 27.16
C GLY A 710 63.32 -53.99 28.14
N GLY A 711 62.76 -55.19 28.30
CA GLY A 711 62.08 -55.75 29.48
C GLY A 711 61.94 -54.99 30.81
N GLY A 712 60.70 -55.07 31.34
CA GLY A 712 60.43 -55.44 32.73
C GLY A 712 60.13 -54.32 33.73
N GLY A 713 58.92 -54.35 34.32
CA GLY A 713 58.57 -53.51 35.48
C GLY A 713 57.07 -53.31 35.69
N VAL A 714 56.43 -54.19 36.47
CA VAL A 714 54.99 -54.11 36.80
C VAL A 714 54.74 -53.16 37.98
N SER A 715 53.85 -52.17 37.81
CA SER A 715 52.89 -51.74 38.86
C SER A 715 51.91 -50.66 38.34
N GLY A 716 50.65 -50.66 38.84
CA GLY A 716 49.84 -49.44 38.92
C GLY A 716 48.56 -49.30 38.07
N GLY A 717 47.47 -49.98 38.49
CA GLY A 717 46.16 -49.34 38.71
C GLY A 717 45.17 -49.07 37.56
N GLY A 718 43.89 -49.46 37.79
CA GLY A 718 42.74 -48.58 37.52
C GLY A 718 41.75 -48.94 36.41
N GLY A 719 40.49 -49.21 36.81
CA GLY A 719 39.32 -48.58 36.17
C GLY A 719 38.72 -49.18 34.90
N GLY A 720 38.16 -50.39 34.96
CA GLY A 720 37.15 -50.84 33.99
C GLY A 720 35.76 -50.33 34.38
N GLY A 721 35.02 -49.73 33.43
CA GLY A 721 33.73 -49.08 33.72
C GLY A 721 32.55 -50.05 33.91
N SER A 722 31.59 -49.65 34.76
CA SER A 722 30.27 -50.28 34.86
C SER A 722 29.21 -49.40 34.20
N HIS A 723 28.23 -50.03 33.55
CA HIS A 723 27.05 -49.36 33.01
C HIS A 723 26.26 -48.63 34.11
N GLY A 724 25.73 -47.45 33.78
CA GLY A 724 24.80 -46.70 34.62
C GLY A 724 23.38 -47.29 34.53
N GLU A 725 22.88 -47.76 35.66
CA GLU A 725 21.55 -48.33 35.85
C GLU A 725 20.50 -47.22 36.03
N TRP A 726 19.31 -47.37 35.43
CA TRP A 726 18.20 -46.45 35.66
C TRP A 726 17.49 -46.81 36.97
N GLN A 727 17.43 -45.87 37.91
CA GLN A 727 16.58 -45.99 39.10
C GLN A 727 15.25 -45.26 38.88
N GLU A 728 14.17 -45.92 39.26
CA GLU A 728 12.79 -45.42 39.26
C GLU A 728 12.48 -44.92 40.68
N ASP A 729 12.24 -43.61 40.85
CA ASP A 729 11.93 -43.04 42.16
C ASP A 729 10.52 -43.46 42.62
N GLY A 730 10.45 -43.95 43.86
CA GLY A 730 9.30 -44.68 44.39
C GLY A 730 8.06 -43.83 44.69
N PHE A 731 6.92 -44.51 44.63
CA PHE A 731 5.64 -44.04 45.14
C PHE A 731 5.48 -44.54 46.58
N ASP A 732 5.37 -43.64 47.54
CA ASP A 732 4.96 -43.95 48.93
C ASP A 732 3.82 -43.00 49.34
N GLY A 733 2.90 -43.52 50.17
CA GLY A 733 1.63 -42.86 50.55
C GLY A 733 1.60 -42.26 51.96
#